data_AF-A0A6A4BE59-F1
#
_entry.id   AF-A0A6A4BE59-F1
#
_cell.length_a   1.000
_cell.length_b   1.000
_cell.length_c   1.000
_cell.angle_alpha   90.00
_cell.angle_beta   90.00
_cell.angle_gamma   90.00
#
_symmetry.space_group_name_H-M   'P 1'
#
loop_
_entity.id
_entity.type
_entity.pdbx_description
1 polymer ?
#
loop_
_entity_poly.entity_id
_entity_poly.type
_entity_poly.pdbx_seq_one_letter_code
_entity_poly.pdbx_strand_id
1 'polypeptide(L)'
;DSLWYSEDLDAVPERDEQRVFILQGPVVVRYSTVVDEPVADILEGINTGFINVVKESGAVAAVPVVAAKQTVNIPGVDVMETESSVELSISTEENAVPSADEWLAALGASVSDKEWLKALVSSAHVVEEKKWLANPVRQLLVPQVGQKCVIDATGVRVFDSSMDIAGPVIEITKKDAVIAVVVNEVRPAVTELKAGVVALEMTFQYYPELTCSIHAEGSGFIEKVKAFYARFWVAIEGKEEESCEAACAESVLSPFTAEFSITKEDVVAYRAALGLSEDEEGAPVDFSTIVSWRPLIQSVFTKEVKGNLLDLVHLKHSYKLLSSRKASATFLPGDDIMSTSNVGSLRIIDSGKIVHGVAIISRKTVDKQMEEVLEPLVELHSEFLIRGSFDDFESTFSIDKSTDDFVPKRQEDVEILKAKAWLKLAAETSVNVGDHLSFELTTKKQYASISSLSSVEVSGVLFREEACSNVEIGTVEFKSNEVNESPVVAFLRQVQPADVNAGGMFANGGSHMLEKPLEINVPTNALAYAVASRDLNPIHRSKYAAILGHLPKGKPIMHGLWTATKVRDLVTQSFGLGFDSNVVDYDVNFDGMVYPGDKLFMQARHIGLDNGKKILSVEVVNGSGERVVSARAVVKQAPMAFVFTGQGSAAVGMGMDRYQESSVAREIWNRGDTHLRNTFGFSILEMVRKNPKSITVHFGGKKGLKIRENYMNLKCEDPATGEVSPLLPEIDADTESYSFSAAEGLLFATQFSQPALVLLEKAMFSEIEAAQLIPDDAYFAGHSLGEYAGLISFAGALSVEALMDLVFLRGMIMQKAVKRDAQGRSDYGMVATNPTRVGHHFTEEAMYKIVDGIEAVSSKLLQVVNFNIQQRQYVVAGENVNLETLSLALSAFKTVKSTAPEDVEKVIAESLAQARARKEKCEQSGRPFTLARGLAT
;
A
#
# COMPACT_ATOMS: atom_id res chain seq x y z
N ASP A 1 3.98 32.01 -51.75
CA ASP A 1 2.72 32.35 -51.08
C ASP A 1 2.17 33.61 -51.71
N SER A 2 1.47 33.48 -52.84
CA SER A 2 1.15 34.58 -53.76
C SER A 2 -0.34 34.92 -53.81
N LEU A 3 -1.15 34.30 -52.95
CA LEU A 3 -2.61 34.33 -53.02
C LEU A 3 -3.25 35.25 -51.99
N TRP A 4 -2.72 35.31 -50.77
CA TRP A 4 -3.30 36.13 -49.69
C TRP A 4 -3.24 37.64 -49.98
N TYR A 5 -2.33 38.09 -50.86
CA TYR A 5 -2.24 39.49 -51.29
C TYR A 5 -3.53 40.02 -51.95
N SER A 6 -4.42 39.15 -52.46
CA SER A 6 -5.73 39.57 -52.98
C SER A 6 -6.75 39.88 -51.89
N GLU A 7 -6.52 39.39 -50.68
CA GLU A 7 -7.37 39.65 -49.51
C GLU A 7 -6.80 40.78 -48.63
N ASP A 8 -5.50 41.07 -48.73
CA ASP A 8 -4.83 42.16 -48.00
C ASP A 8 -3.92 42.99 -48.92
N LEU A 9 -4.52 43.99 -49.58
CA LEU A 9 -3.80 44.97 -50.41
C LEU A 9 -2.93 45.93 -49.59
N ASP A 10 -3.13 46.05 -48.27
CA ASP A 10 -2.33 46.93 -47.41
C ASP A 10 -0.90 46.43 -47.24
N ALA A 11 -0.71 45.12 -47.37
CA ALA A 11 0.60 44.49 -47.39
C ALA A 11 1.31 44.57 -48.78
N VAL A 12 0.65 45.09 -49.81
CA VAL A 12 1.19 45.22 -51.18
C VAL A 12 1.81 46.60 -51.36
N PRO A 13 3.04 46.72 -51.90
CA PRO A 13 3.66 48.02 -52.17
C PRO A 13 2.74 48.93 -52.98
N GLU A 14 2.53 50.14 -52.47
CA GLU A 14 1.67 51.17 -53.09
C GLU A 14 0.18 50.79 -53.17
N ARG A 15 -0.24 49.69 -52.52
CA ARG A 15 -1.58 49.08 -52.64
C ARG A 15 -1.96 48.77 -54.09
N ASP A 16 -0.96 48.50 -54.93
CA ASP A 16 -1.13 48.30 -56.37
C ASP A 16 -1.70 46.91 -56.67
N GLU A 17 -3.00 46.86 -56.98
CA GLU A 17 -3.72 45.62 -57.29
C GLU A 17 -3.17 44.91 -58.55
N GLN A 18 -2.46 45.62 -59.45
CA GLN A 18 -1.86 45.02 -60.64
C GLN A 18 -0.66 44.12 -60.31
N ARG A 19 -0.15 44.18 -59.08
CA ARG A 19 0.94 43.32 -58.58
C ARG A 19 0.44 42.03 -57.94
N VAL A 20 -0.87 41.87 -57.85
CA VAL A 20 -1.51 40.77 -57.13
C VAL A 20 -2.04 39.74 -58.11
N PHE A 21 -1.88 38.46 -57.76
CA PHE A 21 -2.51 37.36 -58.49
C PHE A 21 -3.92 37.11 -57.92
N ILE A 22 -4.95 37.42 -58.71
CA ILE A 22 -6.34 37.13 -58.38
C ILE A 22 -6.79 35.91 -59.18
N LEU A 23 -7.25 34.86 -58.50
CA LEU A 23 -7.82 33.70 -59.16
C LEU A 23 -9.23 34.03 -59.64
N GLN A 24 -9.43 34.06 -60.96
CA GLN A 24 -10.75 34.28 -61.55
C GLN A 24 -10.97 33.41 -62.78
N GLY A 25 -12.14 32.78 -62.86
CA GLY A 25 -12.52 31.95 -64.00
C GLY A 25 -13.00 32.82 -65.20
N PRO A 26 -12.43 32.67 -66.41
CA PRO A 26 -12.76 33.53 -67.55
C PRO A 26 -14.22 33.39 -68.03
N VAL A 27 -14.87 32.25 -67.75
CA VAL A 27 -16.27 31.99 -68.09
C VAL A 27 -17.24 32.54 -67.03
N VAL A 28 -16.79 32.61 -65.76
CA VAL A 28 -17.63 32.98 -64.62
C VAL A 28 -17.65 34.50 -64.42
N VAL A 29 -16.54 35.20 -64.74
CA VAL A 29 -16.40 36.65 -64.54
C VAL A 29 -17.49 37.49 -65.18
N ARG A 30 -18.09 37.03 -66.30
CA ARG A 30 -19.20 37.73 -66.96
C ARG A 30 -20.49 37.79 -66.13
N TYR A 31 -20.61 36.98 -65.08
CA TYR A 31 -21.74 36.98 -64.16
C TYR A 31 -21.42 37.72 -62.85
N SER A 32 -20.14 37.99 -62.55
CA SER A 32 -19.70 38.78 -61.40
C SER A 32 -19.81 40.28 -61.71
N THR A 33 -21.03 40.80 -61.82
CA THR A 33 -21.31 42.18 -62.26
C THR A 33 -21.60 43.17 -61.15
N VAL A 34 -21.87 42.68 -59.93
CA VAL A 34 -22.15 43.49 -58.73
C VAL A 34 -21.04 43.24 -57.72
N VAL A 35 -20.45 44.32 -57.21
CA VAL A 35 -19.42 44.28 -56.16
C VAL A 35 -20.10 44.36 -54.79
N ASP A 36 -19.57 43.66 -53.80
CA ASP A 36 -20.07 43.59 -52.42
C ASP A 36 -21.53 43.09 -52.28
N GLU A 37 -21.99 42.31 -53.26
CA GLU A 37 -23.27 41.62 -53.14
C GLU A 37 -23.18 40.56 -52.03
N PRO A 38 -24.08 40.58 -51.02
CA PRO A 38 -24.08 39.58 -49.97
C PRO A 38 -24.20 38.17 -50.55
N VAL A 39 -23.35 37.24 -50.07
CA VAL A 39 -23.35 35.86 -50.57
C VAL A 39 -24.71 35.17 -50.44
N ALA A 40 -25.49 35.54 -49.43
CA ALA A 40 -26.86 35.05 -49.24
C ALA A 40 -27.77 35.45 -50.40
N ASP A 41 -27.71 36.72 -50.84
CA ASP A 41 -28.53 37.24 -51.93
C ASP A 41 -28.16 36.62 -53.28
N ILE A 42 -26.86 36.41 -53.53
CA ILE A 42 -26.38 35.70 -54.73
C ILE A 42 -26.98 34.28 -54.78
N LEU A 43 -26.83 33.52 -53.70
CA LEU A 43 -27.28 32.13 -53.63
C LEU A 43 -28.80 32.02 -53.63
N GLU A 44 -29.51 32.90 -52.92
CA GLU A 44 -30.96 32.95 -52.88
C GLU A 44 -31.55 33.37 -54.23
N GLY A 45 -30.93 34.32 -54.92
CA GLY A 45 -31.30 34.72 -56.27
C GLY A 45 -31.20 33.57 -57.27
N ILE A 46 -30.10 32.81 -57.22
CA ILE A 46 -29.91 31.60 -58.04
C ILE A 46 -30.96 30.54 -57.68
N ASN A 47 -31.16 30.25 -56.39
CA ASN A 47 -32.13 29.26 -55.92
C ASN A 47 -33.56 29.64 -56.34
N THR A 48 -33.94 30.90 -56.18
CA THR A 48 -35.25 31.43 -56.59
C THR A 48 -35.44 31.30 -58.09
N GLY A 49 -34.41 31.60 -58.88
CA GLY A 49 -34.40 31.38 -60.32
C GLY A 49 -34.68 29.92 -60.68
N PHE A 50 -33.99 28.97 -60.05
CA PHE A 50 -34.25 27.54 -60.23
C PHE A 50 -35.66 27.13 -59.83
N ILE A 51 -36.16 27.58 -58.67
CA ILE A 51 -37.52 27.29 -58.20
C ILE A 51 -38.56 27.76 -59.23
N ASN A 52 -38.37 28.96 -59.79
CA ASN A 52 -39.29 29.51 -60.79
C ASN A 52 -39.27 28.68 -62.08
N VAL A 53 -38.09 28.30 -62.58
CA VAL A 53 -37.96 27.44 -63.76
C VAL A 53 -38.61 26.07 -63.53
N VAL A 54 -38.42 25.46 -62.36
CA VAL A 54 -39.03 24.16 -62.02
C VAL A 54 -40.55 24.27 -61.92
N LYS A 55 -41.08 25.34 -61.30
CA LYS A 55 -42.52 25.60 -61.22
C LYS A 55 -43.13 25.78 -62.62
N GLU A 56 -42.47 26.56 -63.48
CA GLU A 56 -42.92 26.80 -64.86
C GLU A 56 -42.87 25.54 -65.74
N SER A 57 -41.95 24.62 -65.47
CA SER A 57 -41.83 23.34 -66.19
C SER A 57 -42.97 22.34 -65.92
N GLY A 58 -43.79 22.58 -64.89
CA GLY A 58 -44.86 21.67 -64.48
C GLY A 58 -44.39 20.39 -63.80
N ALA A 59 -43.09 20.26 -63.50
CA ALA A 59 -42.50 19.07 -62.86
C ALA A 59 -42.91 18.88 -61.38
N VAL A 60 -43.54 19.88 -60.77
CA VAL A 60 -44.06 19.78 -59.39
C VAL A 60 -45.45 19.17 -59.43
N ALA A 61 -45.52 17.83 -59.49
CA ALA A 61 -46.73 17.12 -59.11
C ALA A 61 -46.97 17.32 -57.60
N ALA A 62 -48.20 17.65 -57.20
CA ALA A 62 -48.58 17.68 -55.80
C ALA A 62 -48.25 16.32 -55.18
N VAL A 63 -47.26 16.30 -54.27
CA VAL A 63 -46.90 15.09 -53.53
C VAL A 63 -48.13 14.70 -52.71
N PRO A 64 -48.73 13.51 -52.93
CA PRO A 64 -49.77 13.04 -52.04
C PRO A 64 -49.12 12.87 -50.67
N VAL A 65 -49.68 13.51 -49.66
CA VAL A 65 -49.38 13.18 -48.26
C VAL A 65 -49.82 11.73 -48.07
N VAL A 66 -48.87 10.80 -48.13
CA VAL A 66 -49.14 9.39 -47.84
C VAL A 66 -49.31 9.26 -46.34
N ALA A 67 -50.53 9.49 -45.87
CA ALA A 67 -50.99 9.07 -44.57
C ALA A 67 -51.44 7.61 -44.68
N ALA A 68 -50.53 6.67 -44.48
CA ALA A 68 -50.89 5.29 -44.22
C ALA A 68 -49.90 4.71 -43.22
N LYS A 69 -50.40 4.17 -42.10
CA LYS A 69 -49.67 3.24 -41.24
C LYS A 69 -49.10 2.15 -42.16
N GLN A 70 -47.80 2.18 -42.46
CA GLN A 70 -47.14 1.09 -43.17
C GLN A 70 -46.61 0.12 -42.12
N THR A 71 -47.33 -0.99 -41.93
CA THR A 71 -46.83 -2.14 -41.20
C THR A 71 -45.64 -2.70 -41.97
N VAL A 72 -44.43 -2.51 -41.44
CA VAL A 72 -43.21 -3.08 -42.05
C VAL A 72 -43.05 -4.50 -41.53
N ASN A 73 -43.07 -5.48 -42.45
CA ASN A 73 -42.81 -6.87 -42.11
C ASN A 73 -41.30 -7.07 -41.93
N ILE A 74 -40.84 -7.30 -40.70
CA ILE A 74 -39.44 -7.55 -40.36
C ILE A 74 -39.31 -9.03 -39.98
N PRO A 75 -38.39 -9.80 -40.59
CA PRO A 75 -38.12 -11.18 -40.18
C PRO A 75 -37.78 -11.26 -38.68
N GLY A 76 -38.44 -12.15 -37.95
CA GLY A 76 -38.19 -12.38 -36.51
C GLY A 76 -38.89 -11.42 -35.55
N VAL A 77 -39.77 -10.55 -36.06
CA VAL A 77 -40.60 -9.64 -35.26
C VAL A 77 -42.08 -9.95 -35.49
N ASP A 78 -42.79 -10.26 -34.41
CA ASP A 78 -44.24 -10.44 -34.42
C ASP A 78 -44.91 -9.07 -34.28
N VAL A 79 -45.66 -8.68 -35.32
CA VAL A 79 -46.37 -7.40 -35.35
C VAL A 79 -47.86 -7.62 -35.07
N MET A 80 -48.37 -6.98 -34.02
CA MET A 80 -49.80 -6.95 -33.69
C MET A 80 -50.31 -5.52 -33.79
N GLU A 81 -51.21 -5.26 -34.73
CA GLU A 81 -51.86 -3.95 -34.86
C GLU A 81 -53.23 -3.94 -34.19
N THR A 82 -53.49 -2.90 -33.41
CA THR A 82 -54.82 -2.55 -32.91
C THR A 82 -55.29 -1.23 -33.54
N GLU A 83 -56.55 -0.84 -33.30
CA GLU A 83 -57.09 0.43 -33.82
C GLU A 83 -56.24 1.65 -33.39
N SER A 84 -55.65 1.61 -32.19
CA SER A 84 -54.94 2.74 -31.57
C SER A 84 -53.45 2.54 -31.30
N SER A 85 -52.91 1.31 -31.40
CA SER A 85 -51.49 1.02 -31.18
C SER A 85 -50.91 -0.04 -32.12
N VAL A 86 -49.60 0.00 -32.32
CA VAL A 86 -48.81 -1.04 -33.00
C VAL A 86 -47.88 -1.66 -31.97
N GLU A 87 -47.94 -2.98 -31.83
CA GLU A 87 -47.07 -3.75 -30.95
C GLU A 87 -46.10 -4.59 -31.79
N LEU A 88 -44.80 -4.46 -31.49
CA LEU A 88 -43.71 -5.16 -32.15
C LEU A 88 -43.01 -6.03 -31.09
N SER A 89 -43.14 -7.35 -31.19
CA SER A 89 -42.49 -8.29 -30.27
C SER A 89 -41.32 -8.98 -30.96
N ILE A 90 -40.14 -8.89 -30.37
CA ILE A 90 -38.93 -9.52 -30.92
C ILE A 90 -38.84 -10.96 -30.41
N SER A 91 -38.47 -11.88 -31.29
CA SER A 91 -38.29 -13.30 -30.97
C SER A 91 -37.39 -13.54 -29.76
N THR A 92 -37.63 -14.65 -29.06
CA THR A 92 -36.77 -15.15 -27.97
C THR A 92 -35.56 -15.93 -28.48
N GLU A 93 -35.45 -16.19 -29.79
CA GLU A 93 -34.31 -16.86 -30.39
C GLU A 93 -33.25 -15.86 -30.88
N GLU A 94 -32.01 -15.98 -30.40
CA GLU A 94 -30.92 -15.03 -30.67
C GLU A 94 -30.56 -14.93 -32.17
N ASN A 95 -30.69 -16.03 -32.93
CA ASN A 95 -30.42 -16.06 -34.37
C ASN A 95 -31.53 -15.40 -35.22
N ALA A 96 -32.67 -15.06 -34.62
CA ALA A 96 -33.83 -14.48 -35.30
C ALA A 96 -33.96 -12.97 -35.02
N VAL A 97 -33.05 -12.36 -34.25
CA VAL A 97 -33.07 -10.92 -33.96
C VAL A 97 -32.66 -10.14 -35.22
N PRO A 98 -33.44 -9.13 -35.66
CA PRO A 98 -33.10 -8.33 -36.83
C PRO A 98 -31.83 -7.50 -36.60
N SER A 99 -31.16 -7.09 -37.69
CA SER A 99 -30.02 -6.18 -37.56
C SER A 99 -30.47 -4.81 -37.03
N ALA A 100 -29.57 -4.11 -36.34
CA ALA A 100 -29.87 -2.80 -35.75
C ALA A 100 -30.36 -1.79 -36.79
N ASP A 101 -29.75 -1.77 -37.97
CA ASP A 101 -30.11 -0.82 -39.04
C ASP A 101 -31.47 -1.15 -39.67
N GLU A 102 -31.76 -2.44 -39.94
CA GLU A 102 -33.06 -2.87 -40.46
C GLU A 102 -34.18 -2.57 -39.46
N TRP A 103 -33.93 -2.85 -38.17
CA TRP A 103 -34.88 -2.57 -37.10
C TRP A 103 -35.16 -1.08 -36.95
N LEU A 104 -34.12 -0.23 -36.85
CA LEU A 104 -34.30 1.21 -36.68
C LEU A 104 -34.97 1.84 -37.92
N ALA A 105 -34.66 1.36 -39.12
CA ALA A 105 -35.32 1.81 -40.35
C ALA A 105 -36.81 1.45 -40.35
N ALA A 106 -37.16 0.22 -39.96
CA ALA A 106 -38.53 -0.24 -39.88
C ALA A 106 -39.31 0.43 -38.75
N LEU A 107 -38.68 0.69 -37.60
CA LEU A 107 -39.25 1.49 -36.52
C LEU A 107 -39.53 2.92 -37.00
N GLY A 108 -38.58 3.55 -37.71
CA GLY A 108 -38.73 4.87 -38.32
C GLY A 108 -39.84 4.95 -39.38
N ALA A 109 -40.04 3.89 -40.16
CA ALA A 109 -41.15 3.77 -41.10
C ALA A 109 -42.50 3.58 -40.39
N SER A 110 -42.53 2.81 -39.30
CA SER A 110 -43.75 2.54 -38.52
C SER A 110 -44.28 3.78 -37.79
N VAL A 111 -43.43 4.80 -37.59
CA VAL A 111 -43.76 6.08 -36.94
C VAL A 111 -43.77 7.25 -37.95
N SER A 112 -43.93 6.96 -39.24
CA SER A 112 -43.89 7.98 -40.30
C SER A 112 -44.99 9.04 -40.17
N ASP A 113 -46.07 8.74 -39.46
CA ASP A 113 -47.15 9.66 -39.09
C ASP A 113 -46.70 10.70 -38.03
N LYS A 114 -45.55 10.50 -37.39
CA LYS A 114 -44.97 11.35 -36.33
C LYS A 114 -43.59 11.85 -36.75
N GLU A 115 -43.54 12.98 -37.44
CA GLU A 115 -42.30 13.57 -37.99
C GLU A 115 -41.18 13.71 -36.96
N TRP A 116 -41.51 14.17 -35.74
CA TRP A 116 -40.54 14.35 -34.64
C TRP A 116 -39.90 13.04 -34.18
N LEU A 117 -40.69 11.96 -34.12
CA LEU A 117 -40.24 10.67 -33.63
C LEU A 117 -39.43 9.96 -34.73
N LYS A 118 -39.88 10.08 -35.99
CA LYS A 118 -39.11 9.64 -37.15
C LYS A 118 -37.75 10.35 -37.18
N ALA A 119 -37.71 11.67 -36.95
CA ALA A 119 -36.47 12.43 -36.89
C ALA A 119 -35.55 11.95 -35.75
N LEU A 120 -36.09 11.72 -34.55
CA LEU A 120 -35.33 11.20 -33.41
C LEU A 120 -34.76 9.81 -33.66
N VAL A 121 -35.52 8.89 -34.25
CA VAL A 121 -35.04 7.52 -34.52
C VAL A 121 -34.08 7.48 -35.72
N SER A 122 -34.34 8.30 -36.74
CA SER A 122 -33.57 8.26 -38.00
C SER A 122 -32.28 9.07 -37.96
N SER A 123 -32.17 10.09 -37.10
CA SER A 123 -30.97 10.94 -37.05
C SER A 123 -29.81 10.21 -36.36
N ALA A 124 -28.68 10.07 -37.04
CA ALA A 124 -27.46 9.50 -36.44
C ALA A 124 -26.86 10.40 -35.34
N HIS A 125 -27.16 11.70 -35.37
CA HIS A 125 -26.60 12.70 -34.48
C HIS A 125 -27.67 13.57 -33.83
N VAL A 126 -27.33 14.14 -32.68
CA VAL A 126 -28.08 15.23 -32.03
C VAL A 126 -27.15 16.43 -31.88
N VAL A 127 -27.70 17.64 -31.95
CA VAL A 127 -26.93 18.86 -31.76
C VAL A 127 -26.96 19.24 -30.30
N GLU A 128 -25.81 19.43 -29.68
CA GLU A 128 -25.69 20.07 -28.38
C GLU A 128 -24.76 21.27 -28.52
N GLU A 129 -25.30 22.46 -28.26
CA GLU A 129 -24.65 23.74 -28.51
C GLU A 129 -24.19 23.91 -29.96
N LYS A 130 -22.93 23.57 -30.26
CA LYS A 130 -22.30 23.65 -31.59
C LYS A 130 -21.62 22.34 -31.99
N LYS A 131 -21.91 21.24 -31.29
CA LYS A 131 -21.30 19.93 -31.49
C LYS A 131 -22.34 18.94 -32.00
N TRP A 132 -21.89 18.04 -32.87
CA TRP A 132 -22.65 16.90 -33.36
C TRP A 132 -22.31 15.71 -32.48
N LEU A 133 -23.24 15.31 -31.62
CA LEU A 133 -23.08 14.16 -30.73
C LEU A 133 -23.77 12.95 -31.34
N ALA A 134 -23.25 11.75 -31.07
CA ALA A 134 -23.94 10.52 -31.46
C ALA A 134 -25.31 10.48 -30.76
N ASN A 135 -26.36 10.08 -31.49
CA ASN A 135 -27.70 10.02 -30.92
C ASN A 135 -27.84 8.82 -29.96
N PRO A 136 -27.97 9.02 -28.64
CA PRO A 136 -28.04 7.92 -27.67
C PRO A 136 -29.34 7.11 -27.80
N VAL A 137 -30.42 7.72 -28.28
CA VAL A 137 -31.73 7.08 -28.42
C VAL A 137 -31.69 5.95 -29.45
N ARG A 138 -30.89 6.09 -30.51
CA ARG A 138 -30.71 5.02 -31.50
C ARG A 138 -30.11 3.77 -30.90
N GLN A 139 -29.13 3.93 -30.01
CA GLN A 139 -28.47 2.80 -29.37
C GLN A 139 -29.39 2.12 -28.34
N LEU A 140 -30.18 2.91 -27.61
CA LEU A 140 -31.18 2.40 -26.67
C LEU A 140 -32.29 1.57 -27.35
N LEU A 141 -32.65 1.93 -28.59
CA LEU A 141 -33.70 1.27 -29.36
C LEU A 141 -33.19 0.11 -30.23
N VAL A 142 -31.92 -0.29 -30.12
CA VAL A 142 -31.38 -1.49 -30.80
C VAL A 142 -32.17 -2.73 -30.34
N PRO A 143 -32.58 -3.63 -31.26
CA PRO A 143 -33.46 -4.74 -30.92
C PRO A 143 -32.73 -5.76 -30.04
N GLN A 144 -33.42 -6.27 -29.02
CA GLN A 144 -32.92 -7.34 -28.17
C GLN A 144 -33.92 -8.49 -28.05
N VAL A 145 -33.38 -9.66 -27.73
CA VAL A 145 -34.15 -10.90 -27.49
C VAL A 145 -35.22 -10.66 -26.43
N GLY A 146 -36.47 -10.98 -26.74
CA GLY A 146 -37.58 -10.89 -25.79
C GLY A 146 -38.02 -9.46 -25.41
N GLN A 147 -37.60 -8.44 -26.18
CA GLN A 147 -38.15 -7.09 -26.09
C GLN A 147 -39.49 -6.96 -26.79
N LYS A 148 -40.34 -6.09 -26.26
CA LYS A 148 -41.63 -5.70 -26.83
C LYS A 148 -41.71 -4.19 -26.92
N CYS A 149 -41.91 -3.67 -28.12
CA CYS A 149 -42.05 -2.24 -28.39
C CYS A 149 -43.52 -1.92 -28.72
N VAL A 150 -44.12 -0.99 -27.99
CA VAL A 150 -45.49 -0.51 -28.18
C VAL A 150 -45.45 0.93 -28.67
N ILE A 151 -46.11 1.19 -29.80
CA ILE A 151 -46.19 2.50 -30.45
C ILE A 151 -47.66 2.91 -30.45
N ASP A 152 -47.98 4.08 -29.90
CA ASP A 152 -49.34 4.61 -29.88
C ASP A 152 -49.36 6.13 -30.17
N ALA A 153 -50.47 6.80 -29.90
CA ALA A 153 -50.59 8.25 -30.09
C ALA A 153 -49.66 9.08 -29.17
N THR A 154 -49.26 8.54 -28.01
CA THR A 154 -48.44 9.22 -27.01
C THR A 154 -46.94 9.11 -27.30
N GLY A 155 -46.51 8.04 -27.97
CA GLY A 155 -45.13 7.85 -28.40
C GLY A 155 -44.71 6.38 -28.46
N VAL A 156 -43.53 6.06 -27.93
CA VAL A 156 -42.93 4.71 -27.93
C VAL A 156 -42.68 4.24 -26.51
N ARG A 157 -43.08 3.00 -26.20
CA ARG A 157 -42.82 2.34 -24.92
C ARG A 157 -42.18 0.98 -25.16
N VAL A 158 -41.00 0.76 -24.60
CA VAL A 158 -40.26 -0.52 -24.72
C VAL A 158 -40.35 -1.28 -23.40
N PHE A 159 -40.73 -2.54 -23.49
CA PHE A 159 -40.79 -3.49 -22.38
C PHE A 159 -39.74 -4.56 -22.61
N ASP A 160 -39.03 -4.94 -21.55
CA ASP A 160 -37.99 -5.96 -21.59
C ASP A 160 -38.24 -6.95 -20.47
N SER A 161 -38.59 -8.18 -20.84
CA SER A 161 -38.89 -9.26 -19.88
C SER A 161 -37.67 -9.73 -19.09
N SER A 162 -36.45 -9.39 -19.52
CA SER A 162 -35.24 -9.67 -18.76
C SER A 162 -35.02 -8.69 -17.60
N MET A 163 -35.74 -7.57 -17.59
CA MET A 163 -35.73 -6.62 -16.49
C MET A 163 -36.93 -6.84 -15.57
N ASP A 164 -36.71 -6.79 -14.27
CA ASP A 164 -37.77 -6.90 -13.26
C ASP A 164 -38.50 -5.54 -13.10
N ILE A 165 -39.10 -5.06 -14.19
CA ILE A 165 -39.87 -3.81 -14.26
C ILE A 165 -41.25 -4.13 -14.81
N ALA A 166 -42.30 -3.84 -14.03
CA ALA A 166 -43.69 -4.05 -14.46
C ALA A 166 -44.16 -3.06 -15.56
N GLY A 167 -43.50 -1.89 -15.65
CA GLY A 167 -43.75 -0.84 -16.64
C GLY A 167 -42.76 -0.85 -17.82
N PRO A 168 -42.76 0.21 -18.64
CA PRO A 168 -41.80 0.33 -19.73
C PRO A 168 -40.39 0.61 -19.19
N VAL A 169 -39.38 -0.02 -19.78
CA VAL A 169 -37.96 0.28 -19.55
C VAL A 169 -37.55 1.56 -20.25
N ILE A 170 -38.07 1.80 -21.45
CA ILE A 170 -37.86 3.05 -22.19
C ILE A 170 -39.23 3.64 -22.52
N GLU A 171 -39.40 4.92 -22.25
CA GLU A 171 -40.59 5.68 -22.62
C GLU A 171 -40.18 6.97 -23.36
N ILE A 172 -40.64 7.11 -24.60
CA ILE A 172 -40.38 8.27 -25.45
C ILE A 172 -41.70 8.97 -25.68
N THR A 173 -41.85 10.19 -25.18
CA THR A 173 -43.05 11.01 -25.32
C THR A 173 -42.69 12.41 -25.77
N LYS A 174 -43.64 13.13 -26.37
CA LYS A 174 -43.48 14.53 -26.75
C LYS A 174 -44.55 15.39 -26.10
N LYS A 175 -44.11 16.50 -25.49
CA LYS A 175 -44.96 17.57 -24.98
C LYS A 175 -44.51 18.89 -25.59
N ASP A 176 -45.40 19.53 -26.35
CA ASP A 176 -45.11 20.74 -27.13
C ASP A 176 -43.93 20.54 -28.08
N ALA A 177 -42.83 21.30 -27.96
CA ALA A 177 -41.61 21.13 -28.75
C ALA A 177 -40.55 20.23 -28.08
N VAL A 178 -40.82 19.74 -26.87
CA VAL A 178 -39.88 18.98 -26.05
C VAL A 178 -40.20 17.48 -26.13
N ILE A 179 -39.19 16.70 -26.48
CA ILE A 179 -39.22 15.24 -26.47
C ILE A 179 -38.55 14.77 -25.18
N ALA A 180 -39.25 13.97 -24.40
CA ALA A 180 -38.73 13.32 -23.20
C ALA A 180 -38.45 11.84 -23.50
N VAL A 181 -37.24 11.39 -23.20
CA VAL A 181 -36.83 9.98 -23.26
C VAL A 181 -36.48 9.55 -21.85
N VAL A 182 -37.34 8.72 -21.25
CA VAL A 182 -37.17 8.20 -19.89
C VAL A 182 -36.64 6.77 -19.97
N VAL A 183 -35.55 6.51 -19.27
CA VAL A 183 -34.97 5.17 -19.10
C VAL A 183 -35.15 4.76 -17.64
N ASN A 184 -35.87 3.67 -17.42
CA ASN A 184 -36.19 3.14 -16.10
C ASN A 184 -35.23 2.00 -15.75
N GLU A 185 -34.60 2.10 -14.58
CA GLU A 185 -33.61 1.14 -14.09
C GLU A 185 -34.03 0.54 -12.75
N VAL A 186 -33.75 -0.76 -12.57
CA VAL A 186 -34.03 -1.45 -11.31
C VAL A 186 -32.95 -1.15 -10.29
N ARG A 187 -33.36 -0.57 -9.17
CA ARG A 187 -32.56 -0.50 -7.94
C ARG A 187 -32.88 -1.72 -7.06
N PRO A 188 -31.91 -2.63 -6.83
CA PRO A 188 -32.07 -3.77 -5.93
C PRO A 188 -32.32 -3.33 -4.49
N ALA A 189 -32.92 -4.20 -3.70
CA ALA A 189 -33.00 -4.00 -2.26
C ALA A 189 -31.64 -4.28 -1.59
N VAL A 190 -31.28 -3.44 -0.63
CA VAL A 190 -30.20 -3.65 0.34
C VAL A 190 -30.76 -3.44 1.75
N THR A 191 -30.02 -3.80 2.80
CA THR A 191 -30.47 -3.72 4.20
C THR A 191 -31.09 -2.37 4.57
N GLU A 192 -30.56 -1.27 4.01
CA GLU A 192 -30.95 0.10 4.34
C GLU A 192 -31.89 0.76 3.30
N LEU A 193 -32.19 0.09 2.18
CA LEU A 193 -32.92 0.71 1.07
C LEU A 193 -33.75 -0.32 0.30
N LYS A 194 -35.04 -0.04 0.12
CA LYS A 194 -35.94 -0.95 -0.61
C LYS A 194 -35.68 -0.95 -2.11
N ALA A 195 -36.03 -2.07 -2.73
CA ALA A 195 -36.07 -2.19 -4.17
C ALA A 195 -37.02 -1.14 -4.77
N GLY A 196 -36.65 -0.60 -5.92
CA GLY A 196 -37.44 0.41 -6.61
C GLY A 196 -37.03 0.59 -8.06
N VAL A 197 -37.78 1.41 -8.78
CA VAL A 197 -37.47 1.80 -10.15
C VAL A 197 -37.02 3.25 -10.15
N VAL A 198 -35.85 3.51 -10.72
CA VAL A 198 -35.27 4.85 -10.83
C VAL A 198 -35.28 5.27 -12.29
N ALA A 199 -35.90 6.41 -12.57
CA ALA A 199 -35.99 6.97 -13.92
C ALA A 199 -34.86 7.97 -14.19
N LEU A 200 -34.19 7.84 -15.33
CA LEU A 200 -33.33 8.86 -15.94
C LEU A 200 -34.06 9.50 -17.11
N GLU A 201 -34.26 10.81 -17.07
CA GLU A 201 -34.94 11.56 -18.13
C GLU A 201 -33.94 12.35 -18.98
N MET A 202 -33.93 12.10 -20.29
CA MET A 202 -33.25 12.92 -21.31
C MET A 202 -34.28 13.78 -22.03
N THR A 203 -33.95 15.05 -22.23
CA THR A 203 -34.84 16.00 -22.92
C THR A 203 -34.19 16.52 -24.19
N PHE A 204 -34.94 16.47 -25.30
CA PHE A 204 -34.54 16.98 -26.60
C PHE A 204 -35.56 17.99 -27.12
N GLN A 205 -35.11 18.94 -27.92
CA GLN A 205 -35.95 19.92 -28.61
C GLN A 205 -36.02 19.59 -30.09
N TYR A 206 -37.22 19.72 -30.67
CA TYR A 206 -37.49 19.43 -32.07
C TYR A 206 -37.64 20.71 -32.90
N TYR A 207 -36.73 20.90 -33.85
CA TYR A 207 -36.65 22.04 -34.78
C TYR A 207 -36.84 21.56 -36.23
N PRO A 208 -38.08 21.41 -36.71
CA PRO A 208 -38.36 20.86 -38.05
C PRO A 208 -37.76 21.67 -39.21
N GLU A 209 -37.49 22.95 -39.00
CA GLU A 209 -36.90 23.86 -39.98
C GLU A 209 -35.39 23.65 -40.19
N LEU A 210 -34.72 22.95 -39.27
CA LEU A 210 -33.28 22.68 -39.33
C LEU A 210 -33.02 21.31 -39.97
N THR A 211 -31.91 21.21 -40.71
CA THR A 211 -31.48 19.94 -41.33
C THR A 211 -31.17 18.86 -40.29
N CYS A 212 -30.62 19.25 -39.13
CA CYS A 212 -30.51 18.39 -37.97
C CYS A 212 -31.54 18.85 -36.93
N SER A 213 -32.73 18.25 -36.98
CA SER A 213 -33.91 18.76 -36.27
C SER A 213 -33.99 18.39 -34.79
N ILE A 214 -32.98 17.71 -34.21
CA ILE A 214 -32.98 17.24 -32.82
C ILE A 214 -31.82 17.88 -32.07
N HIS A 215 -32.15 18.67 -31.05
CA HIS A 215 -31.20 19.41 -30.22
C HIS A 215 -31.31 18.97 -28.76
N ALA A 216 -30.20 18.89 -28.03
CA ALA A 216 -30.14 18.53 -26.60
C ALA A 216 -29.93 19.75 -25.67
N GLU A 217 -30.04 20.97 -26.21
CA GLU A 217 -29.72 22.22 -25.50
C GLU A 217 -30.57 22.47 -24.25
N GLY A 218 -29.92 22.92 -23.17
CA GLY A 218 -30.59 23.32 -21.92
C GLY A 218 -31.21 22.17 -21.13
N SER A 219 -30.79 20.93 -21.37
CA SER A 219 -31.39 19.72 -20.78
C SER A 219 -31.12 19.54 -19.28
N GLY A 220 -30.09 20.20 -18.72
CA GLY A 220 -29.60 19.93 -17.36
C GLY A 220 -29.21 18.46 -17.17
N PHE A 221 -28.77 17.79 -18.25
CA PHE A 221 -28.60 16.35 -18.28
C PHE A 221 -27.55 15.86 -17.26
N ILE A 222 -26.46 16.60 -17.08
CA ILE A 222 -25.41 16.26 -16.10
C ILE A 222 -25.99 16.20 -14.68
N GLU A 223 -26.81 17.18 -14.31
CA GLU A 223 -27.48 17.30 -13.02
C GLU A 223 -28.52 16.21 -12.84
N LYS A 224 -29.29 15.88 -13.90
CA LYS A 224 -30.22 14.75 -13.91
C LYS A 224 -29.50 13.41 -13.73
N VAL A 225 -28.34 13.21 -14.37
CA VAL A 225 -27.51 12.01 -14.21
C VAL A 225 -26.96 11.93 -12.78
N LYS A 226 -26.49 13.04 -12.20
CA LYS A 226 -26.10 13.09 -10.78
C LYS A 226 -27.26 12.69 -9.87
N ALA A 227 -28.44 13.29 -10.04
CA ALA A 227 -29.62 12.94 -9.24
C ALA A 227 -30.03 11.47 -9.43
N PHE A 228 -29.92 10.95 -10.66
CA PHE A 228 -30.16 9.54 -10.96
C PHE A 228 -29.22 8.62 -10.18
N TYR A 229 -27.91 8.85 -10.24
CA TYR A 229 -26.92 8.05 -9.50
C TYR A 229 -27.02 8.22 -7.99
N ALA A 230 -27.38 9.41 -7.51
CA ALA A 230 -27.56 9.66 -6.09
C ALA A 230 -28.63 8.74 -5.48
N ARG A 231 -29.68 8.41 -6.25
CA ARG A 231 -30.73 7.47 -5.85
C ARG A 231 -30.24 6.02 -5.70
N PHE A 232 -29.10 5.65 -6.29
CA PHE A 232 -28.51 4.33 -6.15
C PHE A 232 -27.49 4.26 -5.01
N TRP A 233 -26.72 5.32 -4.75
CA TRP A 233 -25.56 5.26 -3.85
C TRP A 233 -25.67 6.06 -2.54
N VAL A 234 -26.43 7.15 -2.49
CA VAL A 234 -26.48 8.05 -1.31
C VAL A 234 -27.86 8.22 -0.70
N ALA A 235 -28.91 7.73 -1.37
CA ALA A 235 -30.28 7.81 -0.91
C ALA A 235 -30.47 7.12 0.46
N ILE A 236 -31.18 7.81 1.35
CA ILE A 236 -31.67 7.25 2.62
C ILE A 236 -33.15 6.89 2.45
N GLU A 237 -33.52 5.67 2.85
CA GLU A 237 -34.91 5.20 2.86
C GLU A 237 -35.84 6.18 3.61
N GLY A 238 -36.93 6.58 2.97
CA GLY A 238 -37.92 7.52 3.49
C GLY A 238 -37.53 8.99 3.45
N LYS A 239 -36.31 9.32 2.98
CA LYS A 239 -35.80 10.68 2.75
C LYS A 239 -34.95 10.75 1.48
N GLU A 240 -35.34 10.00 0.45
CA GLU A 240 -34.51 9.78 -0.73
C GLU A 240 -34.21 11.09 -1.46
N GLU A 241 -35.22 11.95 -1.64
CA GLU A 241 -35.07 13.24 -2.33
C GLU A 241 -34.18 14.21 -1.53
N GLU A 242 -34.49 14.44 -0.24
CA GLU A 242 -33.71 15.32 0.65
C GLU A 242 -32.25 14.88 0.75
N SER A 243 -31.99 13.57 0.89
CA SER A 243 -30.62 13.04 1.00
C SER A 243 -29.81 13.16 -0.29
N CYS A 244 -30.44 12.95 -1.45
CA CYS A 244 -29.77 13.11 -2.75
C CYS A 244 -29.46 14.58 -3.05
N GLU A 245 -30.38 15.50 -2.73
CA GLU A 245 -30.16 16.94 -2.90
C GLU A 245 -29.06 17.46 -1.98
N ALA A 246 -29.10 17.06 -0.70
CA ALA A 246 -28.05 17.40 0.27
C ALA A 246 -26.68 16.94 -0.23
N ALA A 247 -26.59 15.71 -0.74
CA ALA A 247 -25.35 15.18 -1.28
C ALA A 247 -24.78 16.02 -2.44
N CYS A 248 -25.63 16.59 -3.29
CA CYS A 248 -25.18 17.42 -4.41
C CYS A 248 -24.79 18.85 -3.99
N ALA A 249 -25.25 19.31 -2.81
CA ALA A 249 -24.97 20.64 -2.28
C ALA A 249 -23.68 20.74 -1.44
N GLU A 250 -23.17 19.60 -0.97
CA GLU A 250 -21.93 19.50 -0.20
C GLU A 250 -20.69 19.95 -1.00
N SER A 251 -19.65 20.34 -0.26
CA SER A 251 -18.38 20.79 -0.83
C SER A 251 -17.29 19.73 -0.73
N VAL A 252 -16.41 19.65 -1.73
CA VAL A 252 -15.17 18.84 -1.69
C VAL A 252 -14.23 19.16 -0.52
N LEU A 253 -14.39 20.33 0.12
CA LEU A 253 -13.58 20.75 1.26
C LEU A 253 -14.12 20.25 2.61
N SER A 254 -15.35 19.72 2.64
CA SER A 254 -15.97 19.18 3.85
C SER A 254 -15.63 17.70 4.04
N PRO A 255 -15.44 17.23 5.30
CA PRO A 255 -15.37 15.81 5.57
C PRO A 255 -16.75 15.16 5.46
N PHE A 256 -16.81 13.92 4.98
CA PHE A 256 -18.02 13.11 4.91
C PHE A 256 -17.94 11.96 5.91
N THR A 257 -18.92 11.86 6.82
CA THR A 257 -18.92 10.86 7.89
C THR A 257 -20.13 9.94 7.80
N ALA A 258 -19.93 8.65 8.05
CA ALA A 258 -21.02 7.69 8.19
C ALA A 258 -20.72 6.70 9.31
N GLU A 259 -21.77 6.25 9.99
CA GLU A 259 -21.72 5.16 10.96
C GLU A 259 -22.27 3.88 10.35
N PHE A 260 -21.67 2.75 10.72
CA PHE A 260 -22.05 1.44 10.21
C PHE A 260 -21.89 0.36 11.28
N SER A 261 -22.97 -0.34 11.62
CA SER A 261 -22.94 -1.49 12.52
C SER A 261 -22.91 -2.79 11.73
N ILE A 262 -21.85 -3.58 11.87
CA ILE A 262 -21.65 -4.79 11.07
C ILE A 262 -22.55 -5.92 11.59
N THR A 263 -23.41 -6.48 10.74
CA THR A 263 -24.22 -7.65 11.08
C THR A 263 -23.61 -8.95 10.58
N LYS A 264 -24.05 -10.09 11.12
CA LYS A 264 -23.59 -11.42 10.65
C LYS A 264 -24.06 -11.67 9.23
N GLU A 265 -25.27 -11.21 8.91
CA GLU A 265 -25.89 -11.32 7.60
C GLU A 265 -25.08 -10.58 6.53
N ASP A 266 -24.57 -9.38 6.85
CA ASP A 266 -23.72 -8.60 5.94
C ASP A 266 -22.42 -9.37 5.60
N VAL A 267 -21.77 -9.95 6.63
CA VAL A 267 -20.53 -10.72 6.45
C VAL A 267 -20.79 -11.95 5.57
N VAL A 268 -21.84 -12.73 5.87
CA VAL A 268 -22.17 -13.94 5.11
C VAL A 268 -22.50 -13.60 3.66
N ALA A 269 -23.33 -12.57 3.42
CA ALA A 269 -23.71 -12.15 2.07
C ALA A 269 -22.49 -11.70 1.25
N TYR A 270 -21.59 -10.93 1.85
CA TYR A 270 -20.37 -10.45 1.18
C TYR A 270 -19.41 -11.59 0.82
N ARG A 271 -19.17 -12.50 1.76
CA ARG A 271 -18.29 -13.66 1.53
C ARG A 271 -18.85 -14.58 0.45
N ALA A 272 -20.16 -14.84 0.48
CA ALA A 272 -20.83 -15.64 -0.55
C ALA A 272 -20.72 -15.00 -1.94
N ALA A 273 -20.89 -13.68 -2.06
CA ALA A 273 -20.77 -12.97 -3.33
C ALA A 273 -19.35 -13.02 -3.95
N LEU A 274 -18.34 -13.25 -3.12
CA LEU A 274 -16.93 -13.40 -3.52
C LEU A 274 -16.48 -14.86 -3.69
N GLY A 275 -17.36 -15.82 -3.37
CA GLY A 275 -17.02 -17.25 -3.33
C GLY A 275 -15.94 -17.56 -2.29
N LEU A 276 -15.97 -16.89 -1.14
CA LEU A 276 -15.11 -17.15 0.01
C LEU A 276 -15.75 -18.19 0.95
N SER A 277 -14.94 -18.79 1.84
CA SER A 277 -15.43 -19.78 2.81
C SER A 277 -16.51 -19.20 3.73
N GLU A 278 -17.62 -19.92 3.92
CA GLU A 278 -18.71 -19.53 4.83
C GLU A 278 -18.39 -19.80 6.32
N ASP A 279 -17.34 -20.59 6.61
CA ASP A 279 -16.99 -21.00 7.97
C ASP A 279 -16.28 -19.91 8.79
N GLU A 280 -15.79 -18.85 8.15
CA GLU A 280 -15.14 -17.74 8.84
C GLU A 280 -16.18 -16.72 9.35
N GLU A 281 -16.10 -16.38 10.63
CA GLU A 281 -17.07 -15.49 11.29
C GLU A 281 -16.93 -14.01 10.93
N GLY A 282 -15.83 -13.59 10.30
CA GLY A 282 -15.51 -12.18 10.03
C GLY A 282 -15.33 -11.83 8.55
N ALA A 283 -15.36 -10.54 8.26
CA ALA A 283 -15.13 -10.00 6.92
C ALA A 283 -13.68 -9.54 6.71
N PRO A 284 -13.14 -9.70 5.48
CA PRO A 284 -11.79 -9.26 5.14
C PRO A 284 -11.64 -7.74 5.15
N VAL A 285 -10.41 -7.21 5.13
CA VAL A 285 -10.14 -5.75 5.03
C VAL A 285 -10.94 -5.08 3.92
N ASP A 286 -11.18 -5.74 2.78
CA ASP A 286 -11.93 -5.17 1.64
C ASP A 286 -13.34 -4.70 1.99
N PHE A 287 -13.93 -5.26 3.07
CA PHE A 287 -15.21 -4.82 3.62
C PHE A 287 -15.16 -3.35 4.09
N SER A 288 -13.97 -2.77 4.25
CA SER A 288 -13.74 -1.33 4.44
C SER A 288 -14.44 -0.50 3.35
N THR A 289 -14.52 -1.03 2.12
CA THR A 289 -15.20 -0.37 1.01
C THR A 289 -16.70 -0.25 1.25
N ILE A 290 -17.32 -1.21 1.92
CA ILE A 290 -18.76 -1.20 2.22
C ILE A 290 -19.07 -0.20 3.32
N VAL A 291 -18.34 -0.30 4.43
CA VAL A 291 -18.55 0.57 5.60
C VAL A 291 -18.17 2.03 5.32
N SER A 292 -17.39 2.28 4.26
CA SER A 292 -17.03 3.63 3.81
C SER A 292 -17.62 4.02 2.45
N TRP A 293 -18.46 3.17 1.81
CA TRP A 293 -18.93 3.38 0.44
C TRP A 293 -19.60 4.74 0.30
N ARG A 294 -20.55 5.02 1.19
CA ARG A 294 -21.33 6.25 1.19
C ARG A 294 -20.46 7.51 1.35
N PRO A 295 -19.62 7.66 2.39
CA PRO A 295 -18.75 8.83 2.51
C PRO A 295 -17.67 8.91 1.41
N LEU A 296 -17.22 7.79 0.85
CA LEU A 296 -16.26 7.76 -0.25
C LEU A 296 -16.90 8.26 -1.56
N ILE A 297 -18.03 7.68 -1.98
CA ILE A 297 -18.71 8.03 -3.23
C ILE A 297 -19.36 9.40 -3.18
N GLN A 298 -19.67 9.92 -1.99
CA GLN A 298 -20.13 11.29 -1.77
C GLN A 298 -19.21 12.33 -2.43
N SER A 299 -17.90 12.06 -2.52
CA SER A 299 -16.91 12.94 -3.15
C SER A 299 -17.26 13.32 -4.59
N VAL A 300 -17.80 12.41 -5.40
CA VAL A 300 -18.10 12.66 -6.83
C VAL A 300 -19.42 13.42 -7.05
N PHE A 301 -20.27 13.53 -6.04
CA PHE A 301 -21.56 14.22 -6.13
C PHE A 301 -21.48 15.72 -5.83
N THR A 302 -20.48 16.12 -5.06
CA THR A 302 -20.24 17.50 -4.61
C THR A 302 -20.39 18.55 -5.72
N LYS A 303 -20.76 19.77 -5.33
CA LYS A 303 -21.09 20.86 -6.26
C LYS A 303 -19.91 21.26 -7.16
N GLU A 304 -18.67 21.13 -6.67
CA GLU A 304 -17.47 21.47 -7.43
C GLU A 304 -17.12 20.43 -8.50
N VAL A 305 -17.55 19.17 -8.33
CA VAL A 305 -17.28 18.10 -9.30
C VAL A 305 -18.27 18.16 -10.45
N LYS A 306 -18.00 19.00 -11.45
CA LYS A 306 -18.79 19.02 -12.69
C LYS A 306 -18.38 17.87 -13.62
N GLY A 307 -19.36 17.11 -14.12
CA GLY A 307 -19.14 16.06 -15.13
C GLY A 307 -20.22 14.99 -15.16
N ASN A 308 -20.34 14.29 -16.29
CA ASN A 308 -21.32 13.24 -16.52
C ASN A 308 -20.93 11.94 -15.80
N LEU A 309 -21.67 11.52 -14.78
CA LEU A 309 -21.33 10.31 -14.01
C LEU A 309 -21.52 8.99 -14.78
N LEU A 310 -22.23 9.00 -15.92
CA LEU A 310 -22.23 7.85 -16.85
C LEU A 310 -20.85 7.58 -17.44
N ASP A 311 -19.98 8.60 -17.49
CA ASP A 311 -18.61 8.51 -17.98
C ASP A 311 -17.57 8.31 -16.86
N LEU A 312 -18.04 7.99 -15.64
CA LEU A 312 -17.20 7.71 -14.48
C LEU A 312 -16.50 6.35 -14.62
N VAL A 313 -15.20 6.35 -14.39
CA VAL A 313 -14.34 5.16 -14.37
C VAL A 313 -13.62 5.11 -13.03
N HIS A 314 -13.70 3.97 -12.33
CA HIS A 314 -12.87 3.72 -11.15
C HIS A 314 -11.48 3.30 -11.64
N LEU A 315 -10.45 4.11 -11.38
CA LEU A 315 -9.09 3.88 -11.87
C LEU A 315 -8.25 3.07 -10.89
N LYS A 316 -8.31 3.46 -9.62
CA LYS A 316 -7.40 2.96 -8.59
C LYS A 316 -8.12 2.81 -7.27
N HIS A 317 -7.79 1.76 -6.55
CA HIS A 317 -8.26 1.53 -5.20
C HIS A 317 -7.08 1.04 -4.36
N SER A 318 -6.89 1.56 -3.15
CA SER A 318 -5.84 1.06 -2.28
C SER A 318 -6.27 1.13 -0.83
N TYR A 319 -5.74 0.24 -0.01
CA TYR A 319 -5.92 0.31 1.43
C TYR A 319 -4.59 0.06 2.14
N LYS A 320 -4.43 0.72 3.29
CA LYS A 320 -3.34 0.54 4.23
C LYS A 320 -3.91 0.19 5.60
N LEU A 321 -3.44 -0.91 6.17
CA LEU A 321 -3.84 -1.36 7.49
C LEU A 321 -3.11 -0.54 8.55
N LEU A 322 -3.86 0.23 9.34
CA LEU A 322 -3.33 1.08 10.41
C LEU A 322 -3.22 0.34 11.74
N SER A 323 -4.15 -0.57 12.00
CA SER A 323 -4.12 -1.47 13.15
C SER A 323 -4.71 -2.83 12.78
N SER A 324 -4.29 -3.87 13.49
CA SER A 324 -4.76 -5.23 13.23
C SER A 324 -5.13 -5.94 14.52
N ARG A 325 -6.26 -6.65 14.53
CA ARG A 325 -6.56 -7.60 15.60
C ARG A 325 -5.63 -8.83 15.49
N LYS A 326 -5.39 -9.50 16.61
CA LYS A 326 -4.83 -10.87 16.63
C LYS A 326 -5.86 -11.93 16.18
N ALA A 327 -6.69 -11.60 15.19
CA ALA A 327 -7.73 -12.45 14.64
C ALA A 327 -7.52 -12.62 13.12
N SER A 328 -8.13 -13.64 12.53
CA SER A 328 -8.02 -13.91 11.09
C SER A 328 -8.77 -12.91 10.22
N ALA A 329 -9.73 -12.18 10.78
CA ALA A 329 -10.55 -11.19 10.07
C ALA A 329 -10.45 -9.79 10.71
N THR A 330 -10.49 -8.76 9.87
CA THR A 330 -10.39 -7.36 10.29
C THR A 330 -11.68 -6.85 10.92
N PHE A 331 -12.82 -7.26 10.37
CA PHE A 331 -14.16 -6.84 10.78
C PHE A 331 -14.95 -8.03 11.32
N LEU A 332 -15.62 -7.84 12.46
CA LEU A 332 -16.47 -8.87 13.07
C LEU A 332 -17.93 -8.38 13.22
N PRO A 333 -18.91 -9.30 13.23
CA PRO A 333 -20.29 -8.97 13.58
C PRO A 333 -20.37 -8.30 14.96
N GLY A 334 -21.11 -7.20 15.05
CA GLY A 334 -21.24 -6.37 16.25
C GLY A 334 -20.21 -5.25 16.39
N ASP A 335 -19.25 -5.14 15.47
CA ASP A 335 -18.37 -3.96 15.42
C ASP A 335 -19.16 -2.73 14.95
N ASP A 336 -19.08 -1.64 15.71
CA ASP A 336 -19.57 -0.32 15.32
C ASP A 336 -18.43 0.49 14.68
N ILE A 337 -18.61 0.84 13.42
CA ILE A 337 -17.60 1.49 12.58
C ILE A 337 -18.01 2.92 12.29
N MET A 338 -17.05 3.84 12.38
CA MET A 338 -17.18 5.21 11.89
C MET A 338 -16.18 5.44 10.76
N SER A 339 -16.70 5.80 9.59
CA SER A 339 -15.94 6.08 8.38
C SER A 339 -15.94 7.57 8.11
N THR A 340 -14.75 8.18 7.98
CA THR A 340 -14.59 9.60 7.63
C THR A 340 -13.81 9.73 6.33
N SER A 341 -14.41 10.31 5.30
CA SER A 341 -13.84 10.53 3.98
C SER A 341 -13.56 12.00 3.72
N ASN A 342 -12.47 12.29 3.02
CA ASN A 342 -12.11 13.62 2.52
C ASN A 342 -11.67 13.52 1.06
N VAL A 343 -11.84 14.61 0.30
CA VAL A 343 -11.30 14.68 -1.07
C VAL A 343 -9.82 15.05 -1.01
N GLY A 344 -8.95 14.08 -1.31
CA GLY A 344 -7.49 14.28 -1.35
C GLY A 344 -7.04 15.05 -2.59
N SER A 345 -7.69 14.86 -3.74
CA SER A 345 -7.42 15.69 -4.92
C SER A 345 -8.61 15.78 -5.88
N LEU A 346 -8.73 16.92 -6.55
CA LEU A 346 -9.60 17.16 -7.69
C LEU A 346 -8.75 17.78 -8.79
N ARG A 347 -8.45 17.03 -9.86
CA ARG A 347 -7.50 17.46 -10.90
C ARG A 347 -8.04 17.24 -12.30
N ILE A 348 -7.74 18.16 -13.21
CA ILE A 348 -8.05 18.00 -14.64
C ILE A 348 -6.79 17.49 -15.36
N ILE A 349 -6.97 16.47 -16.18
CA ILE A 349 -5.97 15.88 -17.07
C ILE A 349 -6.53 15.83 -18.49
N ASP A 350 -5.70 15.51 -19.48
CA ASP A 350 -6.11 15.49 -20.90
C ASP A 350 -7.31 14.57 -21.18
N SER A 351 -7.46 13.48 -20.43
CA SER A 351 -8.54 12.51 -20.62
C SER A 351 -9.78 12.75 -19.76
N GLY A 352 -9.76 13.75 -18.86
CA GLY A 352 -10.90 14.03 -17.98
C GLY A 352 -10.53 14.61 -16.61
N LYS A 353 -11.43 14.42 -15.65
CA LYS A 353 -11.31 14.95 -14.29
C LYS A 353 -11.15 13.82 -13.28
N ILE A 354 -10.06 13.84 -12.53
CA ILE A 354 -9.77 12.89 -11.45
C ILE A 354 -10.31 13.43 -10.13
N VAL A 355 -11.05 12.58 -9.42
CA VAL A 355 -11.50 12.76 -8.05
C VAL A 355 -10.84 11.68 -7.20
N HIS A 356 -9.99 12.07 -6.25
CA HIS A 356 -9.32 11.16 -5.32
C HIS A 356 -9.94 11.32 -3.93
N GLY A 357 -10.63 10.29 -3.46
CA GLY A 357 -11.18 10.20 -2.11
C GLY A 357 -10.25 9.43 -1.18
N VAL A 358 -10.11 9.91 0.06
CA VAL A 358 -9.35 9.27 1.14
C VAL A 358 -10.26 9.07 2.34
N ALA A 359 -10.46 7.84 2.77
CA ALA A 359 -11.29 7.50 3.92
C ALA A 359 -10.49 6.84 5.05
N ILE A 360 -10.71 7.28 6.28
CA ILE A 360 -10.22 6.64 7.49
C ILE A 360 -11.39 5.88 8.13
N ILE A 361 -11.25 4.57 8.23
CA ILE A 361 -12.23 3.67 8.82
C ILE A 361 -11.77 3.37 10.24
N SER A 362 -12.57 3.77 11.22
CA SER A 362 -12.26 3.60 12.65
C SER A 362 -13.33 2.76 13.34
N ARG A 363 -12.93 1.95 14.31
CA ARG A 363 -13.86 1.23 15.20
C ARG A 363 -14.13 2.05 16.45
N LYS A 364 -15.39 2.14 16.85
CA LYS A 364 -15.78 2.65 18.16
C LYS A 364 -15.39 1.63 19.22
N THR A 365 -14.53 2.05 20.13
CA THR A 365 -14.06 1.24 21.26
C THR A 365 -14.17 2.06 22.54
N VAL A 366 -13.95 1.42 23.69
CA VAL A 366 -13.99 2.08 24.99
C VAL A 366 -12.61 1.98 25.62
N ASP A 367 -12.07 3.11 26.08
CA ASP A 367 -10.75 3.15 26.73
C ASP A 367 -10.81 2.63 28.18
N LYS A 368 -9.66 2.68 28.88
CA LYS A 368 -9.57 2.22 30.29
C LYS A 368 -10.39 3.10 31.26
N GLN A 369 -10.81 4.28 30.81
CA GLN A 369 -11.57 5.28 31.55
C GLN A 369 -13.08 5.19 31.27
N MET A 370 -13.51 4.23 30.46
CA MET A 370 -14.90 4.05 30.01
C MET A 370 -15.39 5.14 29.03
N GLU A 371 -14.47 5.85 28.36
CA GLU A 371 -14.80 6.84 27.34
C GLU A 371 -14.74 6.23 25.93
N GLU A 372 -15.64 6.68 25.04
CA GLU A 372 -15.66 6.24 23.64
C GLU A 372 -14.44 6.82 22.90
N VAL A 373 -13.64 5.93 22.31
CA VAL A 373 -12.46 6.28 21.52
C VAL A 373 -12.50 5.56 20.18
N LEU A 374 -11.98 6.24 19.16
CA LEU A 374 -11.95 5.75 17.79
C LEU A 374 -10.58 5.12 17.53
N GLU A 375 -10.59 3.81 17.32
CA GLU A 375 -9.41 3.06 16.91
C GLU A 375 -9.33 3.06 15.37
N PRO A 376 -8.38 3.75 14.74
CA PRO A 376 -8.23 3.73 13.28
C PRO A 376 -7.77 2.35 12.81
N LEU A 377 -8.52 1.74 11.90
CA LEU A 377 -8.27 0.39 11.37
C LEU A 377 -7.61 0.42 9.99
N VAL A 378 -8.20 1.18 9.08
CA VAL A 378 -7.85 1.16 7.65
C VAL A 378 -7.86 2.57 7.10
N GLU A 379 -6.82 2.93 6.36
CA GLU A 379 -6.79 4.09 5.46
C GLU A 379 -7.06 3.60 4.04
N LEU A 380 -8.10 4.13 3.40
CA LEU A 380 -8.59 3.73 2.09
C LEU A 380 -8.44 4.89 1.12
N HIS A 381 -7.92 4.62 -0.07
CA HIS A 381 -7.85 5.58 -1.17
C HIS A 381 -8.62 5.05 -2.37
N SER A 382 -9.33 5.92 -3.07
CA SER A 382 -9.98 5.58 -4.33
C SER A 382 -9.89 6.75 -5.30
N GLU A 383 -9.52 6.45 -6.54
CA GLU A 383 -9.45 7.43 -7.62
C GLU A 383 -10.49 7.12 -8.68
N PHE A 384 -11.32 8.12 -8.95
CA PHE A 384 -12.32 8.09 -10.00
C PHE A 384 -11.96 9.08 -11.09
N LEU A 385 -12.16 8.70 -12.35
CA LEU A 385 -11.99 9.55 -13.51
C LEU A 385 -13.35 9.77 -14.17
N ILE A 386 -13.78 11.02 -14.27
CA ILE A 386 -14.88 11.40 -15.14
C ILE A 386 -14.28 11.73 -16.50
N ARG A 387 -14.53 10.90 -17.51
CA ARG A 387 -13.98 11.12 -18.86
C ARG A 387 -14.62 12.37 -19.50
N GLY A 388 -13.83 13.11 -20.25
CA GLY A 388 -14.30 14.30 -20.95
C GLY A 388 -13.25 15.39 -21.06
N SER A 389 -13.68 16.59 -21.42
CA SER A 389 -12.84 17.78 -21.47
C SER A 389 -13.40 18.81 -20.50
N PHE A 390 -12.53 19.40 -19.68
CA PHE A 390 -12.90 20.32 -18.61
C PHE A 390 -11.93 21.51 -18.57
N ASP A 391 -12.43 22.67 -18.17
CA ASP A 391 -11.68 23.92 -18.07
C ASP A 391 -11.92 24.68 -16.75
N ASP A 392 -12.64 24.07 -15.80
CA ASP A 392 -13.00 24.63 -14.49
C ASP A 392 -11.90 24.47 -13.43
N PHE A 393 -10.68 24.92 -13.76
CA PHE A 393 -9.48 24.81 -12.92
C PHE A 393 -9.60 25.52 -11.57
N GLU A 394 -10.48 26.52 -11.43
CA GLU A 394 -10.70 27.25 -10.19
C GLU A 394 -11.13 26.35 -9.01
N SER A 395 -11.73 25.20 -9.31
CA SER A 395 -12.19 24.21 -8.34
C SER A 395 -11.14 23.14 -7.99
N THR A 396 -10.02 23.11 -8.72
CA THR A 396 -9.08 21.99 -8.72
C THR A 396 -7.93 22.17 -7.71
N PHE A 397 -7.59 21.10 -7.01
CA PHE A 397 -6.55 21.08 -5.99
C PHE A 397 -5.98 19.67 -5.75
N SER A 398 -4.87 19.58 -5.03
CA SER A 398 -4.38 18.33 -4.45
C SER A 398 -3.78 18.57 -3.08
N ILE A 399 -4.00 17.62 -2.16
CA ILE A 399 -3.48 17.62 -0.80
C ILE A 399 -2.66 16.35 -0.63
N ASP A 400 -1.35 16.51 -0.57
CA ASP A 400 -0.40 15.42 -0.41
C ASP A 400 0.13 15.44 1.03
N LYS A 401 0.12 14.30 1.73
CA LYS A 401 0.79 14.13 3.03
C LYS A 401 2.06 13.31 2.83
N SER A 402 3.17 13.72 3.43
CA SER A 402 4.44 12.98 3.37
C SER A 402 5.15 12.99 4.72
N THR A 403 5.92 11.92 4.96
CA THR A 403 6.89 11.83 6.05
C THR A 403 8.25 11.60 5.40
N ASP A 404 9.16 12.56 5.55
CA ASP A 404 10.45 12.57 4.86
C ASP A 404 11.59 12.65 5.88
N ASP A 405 12.48 11.65 5.87
CA ASP A 405 13.60 11.60 6.81
C ASP A 405 14.86 12.30 6.27
N PHE A 406 15.62 12.93 7.17
CA PHE A 406 16.86 13.63 6.85
C PHE A 406 17.87 13.52 8.00
N VAL A 407 19.09 13.08 7.67
CA VAL A 407 20.21 13.00 8.62
C VAL A 407 21.33 13.95 8.16
N PRO A 408 21.59 15.08 8.85
CA PRO A 408 22.68 15.98 8.50
C PRO A 408 24.04 15.30 8.69
N LYS A 409 24.83 15.16 7.61
CA LYS A 409 26.12 14.45 7.65
C LYS A 409 27.30 15.40 7.92
N ARG A 410 27.14 16.68 7.63
CA ARG A 410 28.15 17.73 7.79
C ARG A 410 27.56 18.94 8.49
N GLN A 411 28.45 19.75 9.10
CA GLN A 411 28.05 21.00 9.75
C GLN A 411 27.36 21.97 8.76
N GLU A 412 27.81 21.96 7.50
CA GLU A 412 27.20 22.70 6.39
C GLU A 412 25.72 22.36 6.21
N ASP A 413 25.35 21.08 6.33
CA ASP A 413 23.97 20.61 6.13
C ASP A 413 23.04 21.19 7.23
N VAL A 414 23.55 21.25 8.47
CA VAL A 414 22.88 21.87 9.63
C VAL A 414 22.70 23.38 9.42
N GLU A 415 23.73 24.07 8.94
CA GLU A 415 23.69 25.51 8.67
C GLU A 415 22.72 25.85 7.53
N ILE A 416 22.71 25.05 6.46
CA ILE A 416 21.78 25.20 5.33
C ILE A 416 20.34 25.03 5.81
N LEU A 417 20.06 24.04 6.66
CA LEU A 417 18.73 23.80 7.20
C LEU A 417 18.25 24.98 8.06
N LYS A 418 19.10 25.46 8.98
CA LYS A 418 18.79 26.61 9.86
C LYS A 418 18.59 27.92 9.08
N ALA A 419 19.20 28.06 7.89
CA ALA A 419 19.03 29.23 7.05
C ALA A 419 17.73 29.25 6.24
N LYS A 420 16.94 28.17 6.23
CA LYS A 420 15.68 28.11 5.46
C LYS A 420 14.59 28.93 6.13
N ALA A 421 14.13 29.98 5.43
CA ALA A 421 13.07 30.86 5.93
C ALA A 421 11.72 30.16 6.19
N TRP A 422 11.49 29.01 5.58
CA TRP A 422 10.28 28.20 5.76
C TRP A 422 10.33 27.30 7.01
N LEU A 423 11.46 27.20 7.70
CA LEU A 423 11.62 26.39 8.91
C LEU A 423 11.75 27.31 10.13
N LYS A 424 10.92 27.09 11.15
CA LYS A 424 10.99 27.78 12.44
C LYS A 424 11.28 26.76 13.54
N LEU A 425 12.49 26.79 14.10
CA LEU A 425 12.85 25.93 15.23
C LEU A 425 12.25 26.45 16.55
N ALA A 426 11.84 25.54 17.43
CA ALA A 426 11.34 25.86 18.75
C ALA A 426 12.45 26.47 19.63
N ALA A 427 12.06 27.31 20.60
CA ALA A 427 13.01 27.94 21.51
C ALA A 427 13.84 26.88 22.26
N GLU A 428 15.14 27.14 22.45
CA GLU A 428 16.13 26.26 23.11
C GLU A 428 16.48 24.94 22.39
N THR A 429 15.89 24.66 21.23
CA THR A 429 16.22 23.46 20.44
C THR A 429 17.39 23.71 19.48
N SER A 430 18.23 22.70 19.27
CA SER A 430 19.33 22.74 18.31
C SER A 430 19.36 21.47 17.48
N VAL A 431 19.65 21.64 16.18
CA VAL A 431 19.97 20.57 15.25
C VAL A 431 21.48 20.41 15.19
N ASN A 432 21.96 19.16 15.28
CA ASN A 432 23.36 18.77 15.24
C ASN A 432 23.63 17.78 14.09
N VAL A 433 24.92 17.60 13.78
CA VAL A 433 25.36 16.57 12.81
C VAL A 433 25.07 15.19 13.38
N GLY A 434 24.40 14.35 12.59
CA GLY A 434 23.98 13.00 12.99
C GLY A 434 22.62 12.93 13.67
N ASP A 435 21.92 14.05 13.88
CA ASP A 435 20.53 14.01 14.35
C ASP A 435 19.64 13.34 13.28
N HIS A 436 18.77 12.43 13.71
CA HIS A 436 17.76 11.81 12.85
C HIS A 436 16.51 12.69 12.87
N LEU A 437 16.24 13.36 11.74
CA LEU A 437 15.13 14.31 11.63
C LEU A 437 14.04 13.72 10.73
N SER A 438 12.78 13.89 11.12
CA SER A 438 11.63 13.46 10.33
C SER A 438 10.69 14.64 10.08
N PHE A 439 10.39 14.91 8.81
CA PHE A 439 9.51 15.99 8.36
C PHE A 439 8.13 15.42 8.07
N GLU A 440 7.14 15.74 8.90
CA GLU A 440 5.73 15.41 8.62
C GLU A 440 5.05 16.61 7.96
N LEU A 441 4.83 16.52 6.65
CA LEU A 441 4.38 17.62 5.82
C LEU A 441 3.01 17.37 5.20
N THR A 442 2.22 18.43 5.08
CA THR A 442 1.03 18.51 4.25
C THR A 442 1.26 19.57 3.17
N THR A 443 1.23 19.15 1.91
CA THR A 443 1.38 20.02 0.74
C THR A 443 0.03 20.18 0.04
N LYS A 444 -0.49 21.41 0.01
CA LYS A 444 -1.69 21.78 -0.73
C LYS A 444 -1.31 22.51 -2.00
N LYS A 445 -1.81 22.05 -3.15
CA LYS A 445 -1.61 22.67 -4.47
C LYS A 445 -2.95 23.08 -5.04
N GLN A 446 -3.05 24.27 -5.61
CA GLN A 446 -4.18 24.71 -6.42
C GLN A 446 -3.71 24.87 -7.86
N TYR A 447 -4.53 24.51 -8.84
CA TYR A 447 -4.12 24.51 -10.24
C TYR A 447 -4.71 25.70 -11.00
N ALA A 448 -3.93 26.24 -11.94
CA ALA A 448 -4.38 27.25 -12.90
C ALA A 448 -4.55 26.65 -14.31
N SER A 449 -3.84 25.55 -14.59
CA SER A 449 -3.97 24.74 -15.81
C SER A 449 -3.48 23.32 -15.50
N ILE A 450 -3.50 22.42 -16.49
CA ILE A 450 -2.96 21.06 -16.37
C ILE A 450 -1.48 21.07 -15.95
N SER A 451 -0.71 22.08 -16.37
CA SER A 451 0.74 22.15 -16.17
C SER A 451 1.23 23.23 -15.20
N SER A 452 0.34 24.06 -14.66
CA SER A 452 0.73 25.21 -13.82
C SER A 452 -0.13 25.34 -12.56
N LEU A 453 0.49 25.79 -11.49
CA LEU A 453 -0.16 26.00 -10.20
C LEU A 453 -0.57 27.47 -10.02
N SER A 454 -1.73 27.69 -9.40
CA SER A 454 -2.16 29.01 -8.93
C SER A 454 -1.61 29.32 -7.54
N SER A 455 -1.48 28.30 -6.69
CA SER A 455 -0.83 28.41 -5.39
C SER A 455 -0.29 27.08 -4.88
N VAL A 456 0.76 27.16 -4.06
CA VAL A 456 1.34 26.03 -3.31
C VAL A 456 1.52 26.45 -1.86
N GLU A 457 1.01 25.63 -0.96
CA GLU A 457 1.16 25.78 0.49
C GLU A 457 1.73 24.49 1.08
N VAL A 458 2.76 24.60 1.90
CA VAL A 458 3.34 23.48 2.65
C VAL A 458 3.32 23.84 4.12
N SER A 459 2.72 22.98 4.93
CA SER A 459 2.64 23.11 6.37
C SER A 459 3.02 21.80 7.04
N GLY A 460 3.73 21.83 8.15
CA GLY A 460 4.10 20.59 8.84
C GLY A 460 4.96 20.80 10.08
N VAL A 461 5.44 19.68 10.62
CA VAL A 461 6.22 19.63 11.86
C VAL A 461 7.53 18.89 11.60
N LEU A 462 8.60 19.35 12.24
CA LEU A 462 9.91 18.72 12.25
C LEU A 462 10.11 18.00 13.59
N PHE A 463 10.30 16.69 13.52
CA PHE A 463 10.64 15.85 14.66
C PHE A 463 12.12 15.49 14.67
N ARG A 464 12.67 15.30 15.86
CA ARG A 464 13.95 14.61 16.08
C ARG A 464 13.69 13.28 16.76
N GLU A 465 14.24 12.22 16.20
CA GLU A 465 14.16 10.88 16.76
C GLU A 465 15.10 10.77 17.98
N GLU A 466 14.53 10.36 19.12
CA GLU A 466 15.26 10.04 20.34
C GLU A 466 14.88 8.62 20.78
N ALA A 467 15.72 7.97 21.61
CA ALA A 467 15.68 6.53 21.90
C ALA A 467 14.33 5.92 22.33
N CYS A 468 13.35 6.74 22.73
CA CYS A 468 12.01 6.28 23.13
C CYS A 468 10.85 7.12 22.56
N SER A 469 11.10 8.20 21.83
CA SER A 469 10.04 9.08 21.29
C SER A 469 10.58 10.10 20.29
N ASN A 470 9.72 10.50 19.36
CA ASN A 470 9.97 11.67 18.50
C ASN A 470 9.64 12.95 19.25
N VAL A 471 10.62 13.85 19.34
CA VAL A 471 10.46 15.18 19.97
C VAL A 471 10.24 16.21 18.87
N GLU A 472 9.16 16.98 18.97
CA GLU A 472 8.93 18.12 18.08
C GLU A 472 9.98 19.21 18.34
N ILE A 473 10.70 19.60 17.29
CA ILE A 473 11.77 20.61 17.37
C ILE A 473 11.51 21.84 16.49
N GLY A 474 10.49 21.85 15.65
CA GLY A 474 10.14 23.01 14.84
C GLY A 474 8.94 22.82 13.93
N THR A 475 8.51 23.91 13.31
CA THR A 475 7.40 23.95 12.35
C THR A 475 7.88 24.37 10.97
N VAL A 476 7.22 23.82 9.95
CA VAL A 476 7.47 24.11 8.54
C VAL A 476 6.27 24.85 7.97
N GLU A 477 6.51 26.02 7.38
CA GLU A 477 5.48 26.85 6.75
C GLU A 477 6.03 27.51 5.48
N PHE A 478 5.38 27.25 4.35
CA PHE A 478 5.68 27.89 3.07
C PHE A 478 4.39 28.14 2.31
N LYS A 479 4.24 29.31 1.69
CA LYS A 479 3.13 29.64 0.81
C LYS A 479 3.62 30.52 -0.33
N SER A 480 3.25 30.20 -1.56
CA SER A 480 3.57 31.02 -2.73
C SER A 480 2.57 30.80 -3.87
N ASN A 481 2.40 31.82 -4.70
CA ASN A 481 1.55 31.81 -5.89
C ASN A 481 2.38 31.89 -7.19
N GLU A 482 3.72 31.96 -7.08
CA GLU A 482 4.62 32.20 -8.22
C GLU A 482 5.43 30.97 -8.62
N VAL A 483 5.33 29.89 -7.85
CA VAL A 483 6.16 28.69 -8.02
C VAL A 483 5.30 27.49 -8.40
N ASN A 484 5.79 26.71 -9.36
CA ASN A 484 5.18 25.43 -9.74
C ASN A 484 5.67 24.25 -8.88
N GLU A 485 6.63 24.47 -7.99
CA GLU A 485 7.15 23.46 -7.08
C GLU A 485 7.54 24.08 -5.74
N SER A 486 7.26 23.37 -4.64
CA SER A 486 7.64 23.81 -3.30
C SER A 486 9.16 23.70 -3.09
N PRO A 487 9.85 24.76 -2.63
CA PRO A 487 11.27 24.69 -2.28
C PRO A 487 11.53 23.77 -1.08
N VAL A 488 10.51 23.49 -0.25
CA VAL A 488 10.61 22.53 0.87
C VAL A 488 10.75 21.11 0.30
N VAL A 489 9.81 20.72 -0.56
CA VAL A 489 9.79 19.39 -1.20
C VAL A 489 11.00 19.19 -2.10
N ALA A 490 11.40 20.22 -2.86
CA ALA A 490 12.60 20.17 -3.70
C ALA A 490 13.88 20.02 -2.86
N PHE A 491 13.97 20.69 -1.71
CA PHE A 491 15.09 20.52 -0.78
C PHE A 491 15.16 19.10 -0.24
N LEU A 492 14.04 18.57 0.28
CA LEU A 492 13.98 17.20 0.82
C LEU A 492 14.37 16.16 -0.22
N ARG A 493 13.89 16.29 -1.46
CA ARG A 493 14.29 15.42 -2.57
C ARG A 493 15.79 15.46 -2.88
N GLN A 494 16.44 16.60 -2.69
CA GLN A 494 17.88 16.76 -2.92
C GLN A 494 18.74 16.19 -1.78
N VAL A 495 18.25 16.27 -0.54
CA VAL A 495 18.99 15.81 0.64
C VAL A 495 18.69 14.37 1.02
N GLN A 496 17.58 13.81 0.52
CA GLN A 496 17.32 12.38 0.62
C GLN A 496 18.42 11.59 -0.08
N PRO A 497 18.96 10.53 0.56
CA PRO A 497 19.85 9.59 -0.11
C PRO A 497 19.18 9.05 -1.38
N ALA A 498 19.95 8.91 -2.47
CA ALA A 498 19.46 8.38 -3.75
C ALA A 498 18.77 7.00 -3.63
N ASP A 499 19.03 6.26 -2.54
CA ASP A 499 18.48 4.94 -2.26
C ASP A 499 17.15 4.93 -1.49
N VAL A 500 16.61 6.05 -0.98
CA VAL A 500 15.34 6.02 -0.22
C VAL A 500 14.15 5.64 -1.10
N ASN A 501 14.11 6.12 -2.34
CA ASN A 501 13.04 5.78 -3.29
C ASN A 501 13.18 4.38 -3.91
N ALA A 502 14.31 3.69 -3.67
CA ALA A 502 14.58 2.31 -4.09
C ALA A 502 14.71 1.34 -2.90
N GLY A 503 14.50 1.83 -1.67
CA GLY A 503 14.74 1.10 -0.43
C GLY A 503 14.01 -0.24 -0.44
N GLY A 504 14.79 -1.32 -0.53
CA GLY A 504 14.29 -2.69 -0.51
C GLY A 504 13.82 -3.28 -1.85
N MET A 505 13.77 -2.52 -2.95
CA MET A 505 13.42 -3.07 -4.28
C MET A 505 14.61 -3.83 -4.90
N PHE A 506 14.36 -5.00 -5.50
CA PHE A 506 15.42 -5.82 -6.09
C PHE A 506 15.84 -5.31 -7.47
N ALA A 507 17.15 -5.16 -7.68
CA ALA A 507 17.72 -4.66 -8.93
C ALA A 507 17.40 -5.51 -10.18
N ASN A 508 17.06 -6.80 -9.99
CA ASN A 508 16.66 -7.70 -11.07
C ASN A 508 15.14 -7.67 -11.37
N GLY A 509 14.38 -6.79 -10.73
CA GLY A 509 12.93 -6.72 -10.85
C GLY A 509 12.19 -7.90 -10.18
N GLY A 510 12.87 -8.66 -9.33
CA GLY A 510 12.26 -9.72 -8.53
C GLY A 510 12.11 -11.09 -9.21
N SER A 511 11.48 -12.02 -8.49
CA SER A 511 11.26 -13.40 -8.94
C SER A 511 9.78 -13.77 -8.91
N HIS A 512 9.35 -14.60 -9.86
CA HIS A 512 8.00 -15.18 -9.84
C HIS A 512 7.80 -16.04 -8.59
N MET A 513 6.66 -15.85 -7.94
CA MET A 513 6.27 -16.55 -6.72
C MET A 513 5.42 -17.79 -7.01
N LEU A 514 4.82 -17.87 -8.21
CA LEU A 514 3.97 -18.97 -8.64
C LEU A 514 4.58 -19.64 -9.87
N GLU A 515 4.67 -20.97 -9.84
CA GLU A 515 5.13 -21.76 -10.99
C GLU A 515 4.18 -21.62 -12.20
N LYS A 516 2.87 -21.56 -11.93
CA LYS A 516 1.82 -21.33 -12.92
C LYS A 516 0.86 -20.25 -12.42
N PRO A 517 0.30 -19.43 -13.32
CA PRO A 517 -0.74 -18.46 -12.95
C PRO A 517 -1.95 -19.13 -12.29
N LEU A 518 -2.54 -18.47 -11.30
CA LEU A 518 -3.78 -18.89 -10.66
C LEU A 518 -4.97 -18.49 -11.54
N GLU A 519 -5.88 -19.43 -11.79
CA GLU A 519 -7.10 -19.17 -12.57
C GLU A 519 -8.20 -18.58 -11.66
N ILE A 520 -8.83 -17.49 -12.12
CA ILE A 520 -9.98 -16.85 -11.49
C ILE A 520 -11.17 -17.00 -12.44
N ASN A 521 -12.25 -17.59 -11.94
CA ASN A 521 -13.51 -17.70 -12.67
C ASN A 521 -14.44 -16.56 -12.24
N VAL A 522 -14.80 -15.69 -13.18
CA VAL A 522 -15.69 -14.55 -12.91
C VAL A 522 -17.14 -15.03 -12.89
N PRO A 523 -17.96 -14.61 -11.91
CA PRO A 523 -19.39 -14.92 -11.86
C PRO A 523 -20.11 -14.54 -13.15
N THR A 524 -21.17 -15.27 -13.48
CA THR A 524 -21.98 -15.02 -14.69
C THR A 524 -22.90 -13.81 -14.58
N ASN A 525 -23.07 -13.26 -13.37
CA ASN A 525 -23.79 -12.01 -13.13
C ASN A 525 -23.18 -11.26 -11.94
N ALA A 526 -23.40 -9.95 -11.88
CA ALA A 526 -22.87 -9.07 -10.84
C ALA A 526 -23.85 -8.76 -9.70
N LEU A 527 -25.06 -9.33 -9.72
CA LEU A 527 -26.14 -8.91 -8.81
C LEU A 527 -25.80 -9.20 -7.33
N ALA A 528 -25.30 -10.41 -7.05
CA ALA A 528 -24.95 -10.80 -5.68
C ALA A 528 -23.91 -9.85 -5.08
N TYR A 529 -22.89 -9.48 -5.86
CA TYR A 529 -21.87 -8.53 -5.41
C TYR A 529 -22.41 -7.10 -5.33
N ALA A 530 -23.23 -6.64 -6.27
CA ALA A 530 -23.83 -5.31 -6.20
C ALA A 530 -24.61 -5.09 -4.91
N VAL A 531 -25.44 -6.08 -4.51
CA VAL A 531 -26.22 -6.03 -3.26
C VAL A 531 -25.31 -6.08 -2.04
N ALA A 532 -24.36 -7.03 -1.99
CA ALA A 532 -23.50 -7.20 -0.83
C ALA A 532 -22.49 -6.05 -0.63
N SER A 533 -21.96 -5.49 -1.73
CA SER A 533 -21.02 -4.37 -1.72
C SER A 533 -21.68 -3.00 -1.57
N ARG A 534 -23.00 -2.93 -1.85
CA ARG A 534 -23.78 -1.68 -1.96
C ARG A 534 -23.38 -0.79 -3.14
N ASP A 535 -22.50 -1.27 -4.01
CA ASP A 535 -22.29 -0.64 -5.31
C ASP A 535 -23.40 -1.04 -6.29
N LEU A 536 -24.49 -0.27 -6.22
CA LEU A 536 -25.70 -0.48 -7.02
C LEU A 536 -25.63 0.10 -8.44
N ASN A 537 -24.44 0.48 -8.92
CA ASN A 537 -24.26 1.08 -10.24
C ASN A 537 -24.90 0.20 -11.34
N PRO A 538 -25.87 0.74 -12.10
CA PRO A 538 -26.62 -0.05 -13.05
C PRO A 538 -25.77 -0.53 -14.24
N ILE A 539 -24.61 0.06 -14.54
CA ILE A 539 -23.75 -0.38 -15.67
C ILE A 539 -23.25 -1.83 -15.52
N HIS A 540 -23.26 -2.39 -14.30
CA HIS A 540 -22.84 -3.77 -14.03
C HIS A 540 -23.95 -4.80 -14.24
N ARG A 541 -25.20 -4.35 -14.38
CA ARG A 541 -26.38 -5.24 -14.39
C ARG A 541 -27.31 -4.97 -15.56
N SER A 542 -27.38 -3.73 -16.04
CA SER A 542 -28.29 -3.30 -17.11
C SER A 542 -27.52 -2.99 -18.37
N LYS A 543 -28.00 -3.54 -19.49
CA LYS A 543 -27.52 -3.21 -20.83
C LYS A 543 -27.81 -1.76 -21.20
N TYR A 544 -28.95 -1.20 -20.76
CA TYR A 544 -29.33 0.18 -21.09
C TYR A 544 -28.40 1.17 -20.41
N ALA A 545 -28.11 0.98 -19.11
CA ALA A 545 -27.09 1.76 -18.42
C ALA A 545 -25.69 1.57 -19.04
N ALA A 546 -25.31 0.34 -19.43
CA ALA A 546 -24.04 0.09 -20.11
C ALA A 546 -23.93 0.83 -21.47
N ILE A 547 -25.02 0.91 -22.24
CA ILE A 547 -25.10 1.71 -23.47
C ILE A 547 -24.91 3.19 -23.15
N LEU A 548 -25.63 3.71 -22.15
CA LEU A 548 -25.54 5.11 -21.74
C LEU A 548 -24.16 5.49 -21.16
N GLY A 549 -23.46 4.54 -20.55
CA GLY A 549 -22.07 4.69 -20.09
C GLY A 549 -21.02 4.46 -21.19
N HIS A 550 -21.45 4.30 -22.45
CA HIS A 550 -20.59 4.08 -23.60
C HIS A 550 -19.69 2.84 -23.47
N LEU A 551 -20.17 1.79 -22.79
CA LEU A 551 -19.44 0.53 -22.68
C LEU A 551 -19.45 -0.23 -24.02
N PRO A 552 -18.38 -0.96 -24.36
CA PRO A 552 -18.30 -1.69 -25.63
C PRO A 552 -19.50 -2.62 -25.83
N LYS A 553 -20.18 -2.45 -26.97
CA LYS A 553 -21.37 -3.22 -27.37
C LYS A 553 -22.54 -3.16 -26.37
N GLY A 554 -22.56 -2.17 -25.46
CA GLY A 554 -23.61 -2.07 -24.44
C GLY A 554 -23.62 -3.24 -23.45
N LYS A 555 -22.48 -3.94 -23.31
CA LYS A 555 -22.38 -5.14 -22.46
C LYS A 555 -22.03 -4.73 -21.02
N PRO A 556 -22.81 -5.16 -20.01
CA PRO A 556 -22.47 -4.94 -18.61
C PRO A 556 -21.13 -5.57 -18.24
N ILE A 557 -20.35 -4.88 -17.42
CA ILE A 557 -19.05 -5.32 -16.90
C ILE A 557 -19.16 -5.78 -15.45
N MET A 558 -18.27 -6.67 -15.01
CA MET A 558 -18.15 -7.02 -13.60
C MET A 558 -17.58 -5.83 -12.80
N HIS A 559 -17.94 -5.71 -11.52
CA HIS A 559 -17.36 -4.70 -10.65
C HIS A 559 -15.83 -4.84 -10.56
N GLY A 560 -15.10 -3.73 -10.70
CA GLY A 560 -13.65 -3.70 -10.50
C GLY A 560 -13.28 -4.16 -9.08
N LEU A 561 -14.04 -3.69 -8.08
CA LEU A 561 -13.85 -4.05 -6.67
C LEU A 561 -14.01 -5.55 -6.39
N TRP A 562 -14.91 -6.24 -7.09
CA TRP A 562 -15.02 -7.70 -6.99
C TRP A 562 -13.71 -8.36 -7.42
N THR A 563 -13.14 -7.90 -8.55
CA THR A 563 -11.87 -8.44 -9.08
C THR A 563 -10.72 -8.11 -8.14
N ALA A 564 -10.64 -6.87 -7.64
CA ALA A 564 -9.64 -6.43 -6.67
C ALA A 564 -9.64 -7.30 -5.40
N THR A 565 -10.81 -7.50 -4.80
CA THR A 565 -10.95 -8.33 -3.60
C THR A 565 -10.63 -9.78 -3.87
N LYS A 566 -11.03 -10.33 -5.03
CA LYS A 566 -10.72 -11.72 -5.36
C LYS A 566 -9.22 -11.96 -5.55
N VAL A 567 -8.53 -11.02 -6.19
CA VAL A 567 -7.07 -11.06 -6.36
C VAL A 567 -6.36 -10.98 -5.01
N ARG A 568 -6.83 -10.08 -4.14
CA ARG A 568 -6.29 -9.93 -2.79
C ARG A 568 -6.51 -11.17 -1.92
N ASP A 569 -7.68 -11.80 -1.98
CA ASP A 569 -7.96 -13.09 -1.32
C ASP A 569 -6.92 -14.15 -1.72
N LEU A 570 -6.60 -14.26 -3.02
CA LEU A 570 -5.56 -15.17 -3.49
C LEU A 570 -4.15 -14.79 -3.00
N VAL A 571 -3.85 -13.49 -2.86
CA VAL A 571 -2.60 -13.02 -2.24
C VAL A 571 -2.54 -13.45 -0.77
N THR A 572 -3.62 -13.28 -0.01
CA THR A 572 -3.71 -13.69 1.40
C THR A 572 -3.50 -15.19 1.56
N GLN A 573 -4.18 -16.00 0.74
CA GLN A 573 -4.07 -17.46 0.79
C GLN A 573 -2.67 -17.95 0.37
N SER A 574 -2.09 -17.37 -0.68
CA SER A 574 -0.83 -17.86 -1.26
C SER A 574 0.41 -17.32 -0.56
N PHE A 575 0.36 -16.09 -0.06
CA PHE A 575 1.54 -15.37 0.42
C PHE A 575 1.38 -14.81 1.84
N GLY A 576 0.14 -14.56 2.29
CA GLY A 576 -0.19 -14.05 3.62
C GLY A 576 -0.39 -15.12 4.70
N LEU A 577 0.06 -16.35 4.47
CA LEU A 577 -0.13 -17.49 5.39
C LEU A 577 -1.61 -17.75 5.76
N GLY A 578 -2.56 -17.31 4.92
CA GLY A 578 -3.99 -17.43 5.16
C GLY A 578 -4.58 -16.42 6.16
N PHE A 579 -3.82 -15.42 6.62
CA PHE A 579 -4.32 -14.39 7.54
C PHE A 579 -4.49 -13.04 6.83
N ASP A 580 -5.69 -12.48 6.89
CA ASP A 580 -6.05 -11.17 6.32
C ASP A 580 -5.11 -10.05 6.78
N SER A 581 -4.75 -10.07 8.07
CA SER A 581 -3.87 -9.08 8.72
C SER A 581 -2.39 -9.17 8.29
N ASN A 582 -2.02 -10.17 7.51
CA ASN A 582 -0.69 -10.26 6.94
C ASN A 582 -0.54 -9.46 5.64
N VAL A 583 -1.63 -9.07 4.96
CA VAL A 583 -1.57 -8.17 3.80
C VAL A 583 -1.80 -6.74 4.27
N VAL A 584 -0.72 -6.03 4.60
CA VAL A 584 -0.75 -4.75 5.32
C VAL A 584 -1.02 -3.54 4.43
N ASP A 585 -0.66 -3.62 3.15
CA ASP A 585 -0.84 -2.58 2.15
C ASP A 585 -1.17 -3.27 0.83
N TYR A 586 -2.15 -2.74 0.11
CA TYR A 586 -2.57 -3.23 -1.19
C TYR A 586 -3.06 -2.08 -2.03
N ASP A 587 -2.42 -1.91 -3.17
CA ASP A 587 -2.66 -0.86 -4.15
C ASP A 587 -3.01 -1.56 -5.46
N VAL A 588 -4.22 -1.32 -5.97
CA VAL A 588 -4.73 -1.96 -7.19
C VAL A 588 -5.16 -0.91 -8.22
N ASN A 589 -4.76 -1.13 -9.46
CA ASN A 589 -5.18 -0.35 -10.63
C ASN A 589 -6.07 -1.21 -11.54
N PHE A 590 -7.13 -0.59 -12.03
CA PHE A 590 -8.05 -1.18 -13.00
C PHE A 590 -7.60 -0.82 -14.42
N ASP A 591 -6.76 -1.68 -15.00
CA ASP A 591 -6.17 -1.47 -16.33
C ASP A 591 -7.14 -1.78 -17.47
N GLY A 592 -8.11 -2.66 -17.24
CA GLY A 592 -9.04 -3.13 -18.26
C GLY A 592 -10.37 -3.62 -17.70
N MET A 593 -11.36 -3.75 -18.59
CA MET A 593 -12.70 -4.23 -18.24
C MET A 593 -12.74 -5.76 -18.16
N VAL A 594 -13.48 -6.26 -17.18
CA VAL A 594 -13.77 -7.69 -17.00
C VAL A 594 -15.25 -7.91 -17.21
N TYR A 595 -15.64 -8.95 -17.94
CA TYR A 595 -17.04 -9.30 -18.18
C TYR A 595 -17.49 -10.49 -17.33
N PRO A 596 -18.78 -10.55 -16.96
CA PRO A 596 -19.33 -11.72 -16.30
C PRO A 596 -19.10 -13.01 -17.12
N GLY A 597 -18.63 -14.07 -16.46
CA GLY A 597 -18.26 -15.34 -17.06
C GLY A 597 -16.84 -15.44 -17.65
N ASP A 598 -16.06 -14.35 -17.60
CA ASP A 598 -14.66 -14.37 -18.05
C ASP A 598 -13.79 -15.31 -17.18
N LYS A 599 -12.67 -15.73 -17.77
CA LYS A 599 -11.57 -16.40 -17.07
C LYS A 599 -10.37 -15.49 -17.02
N LEU A 600 -9.83 -15.28 -15.82
CA LEU A 600 -8.65 -14.46 -15.60
C LEU A 600 -7.50 -15.31 -15.04
N PHE A 601 -6.28 -14.83 -15.21
CA PHE A 601 -5.07 -15.51 -14.76
C PHE A 601 -4.17 -14.54 -13.98
N MET A 602 -3.92 -14.86 -12.72
CA MET A 602 -3.11 -14.06 -11.80
C MET A 602 -1.69 -14.61 -11.70
N GLN A 603 -0.70 -13.73 -11.81
CA GLN A 603 0.71 -14.00 -11.55
C GLN A 603 1.25 -13.01 -10.51
N ALA A 604 2.20 -13.44 -9.68
CA ALA A 604 2.80 -12.61 -8.64
C ALA A 604 4.34 -12.68 -8.70
N ARG A 605 4.99 -11.54 -8.50
CA ARG A 605 6.44 -11.39 -8.43
C ARG A 605 6.82 -10.75 -7.10
N HIS A 606 7.80 -11.31 -6.40
CA HIS A 606 8.39 -10.67 -5.22
C HIS A 606 9.46 -9.68 -5.68
N ILE A 607 9.13 -8.39 -5.61
CA ILE A 607 9.89 -7.30 -6.23
C ILE A 607 10.76 -6.53 -5.23
N GLY A 608 10.53 -6.69 -3.93
CA GLY A 608 11.31 -6.01 -2.90
C GLY A 608 10.86 -6.30 -1.49
N LEU A 609 11.40 -5.55 -0.53
CA LEU A 609 11.12 -5.61 0.89
C LEU A 609 10.80 -4.23 1.46
N ASP A 610 9.97 -4.18 2.49
CA ASP A 610 9.64 -3.00 3.28
C ASP A 610 9.62 -3.40 4.75
N ASN A 611 10.65 -3.03 5.52
CA ASN A 611 10.79 -3.35 6.96
C ASN A 611 10.42 -4.81 7.29
N GLY A 612 11.09 -5.75 6.61
CA GLY A 612 10.90 -7.18 6.78
C GLY A 612 9.63 -7.75 6.15
N LYS A 613 8.81 -6.95 5.46
CA LYS A 613 7.61 -7.39 4.74
C LYS A 613 7.93 -7.51 3.24
N LYS A 614 7.35 -8.50 2.56
CA LYS A 614 7.53 -8.72 1.13
C LYS A 614 6.70 -7.73 0.33
N ILE A 615 7.30 -7.05 -0.64
CA ILE A 615 6.60 -6.27 -1.65
C ILE A 615 6.38 -7.17 -2.86
N LEU A 616 5.12 -7.39 -3.21
CA LEU A 616 4.68 -8.19 -4.34
C LEU A 616 4.13 -7.27 -5.43
N SER A 617 4.50 -7.53 -6.68
CA SER A 617 3.79 -7.04 -7.87
C SER A 617 2.91 -8.17 -8.39
N VAL A 618 1.62 -7.90 -8.50
CA VAL A 618 0.60 -8.83 -8.98
C VAL A 618 0.06 -8.33 -10.31
N GLU A 619 -0.04 -9.23 -11.28
CA GLU A 619 -0.58 -8.95 -12.60
C GLU A 619 -1.69 -9.95 -12.90
N VAL A 620 -2.80 -9.46 -13.44
CA VAL A 620 -3.95 -10.28 -13.81
C VAL A 620 -4.30 -10.00 -15.26
N VAL A 621 -4.36 -11.06 -16.06
CA VAL A 621 -4.69 -10.99 -17.48
C VAL A 621 -5.98 -11.75 -17.78
N ASN A 622 -6.71 -11.33 -18.82
CA ASN A 622 -7.87 -12.05 -19.33
C ASN A 622 -7.47 -13.24 -20.24
N GLY A 623 -8.46 -13.99 -20.75
CA GLY A 623 -8.23 -15.12 -21.66
C GLY A 623 -7.54 -14.78 -23.00
N SER A 624 -7.45 -13.50 -23.37
CA SER A 624 -6.71 -13.04 -24.55
C SER A 624 -5.27 -12.59 -24.24
N GLY A 625 -4.88 -12.56 -22.96
CA GLY A 625 -3.56 -12.11 -22.49
C GLY A 625 -3.46 -10.60 -22.25
N GLU A 626 -4.57 -9.86 -22.34
CA GLU A 626 -4.59 -8.43 -22.00
C GLU A 626 -4.66 -8.25 -20.48
N ARG A 627 -3.87 -7.31 -19.96
CA ARG A 627 -3.87 -6.97 -18.53
C ARG A 627 -5.16 -6.24 -18.16
N VAL A 628 -5.84 -6.74 -17.13
CA VAL A 628 -7.08 -6.16 -16.60
C VAL A 628 -6.89 -5.54 -15.22
N VAL A 629 -5.97 -6.09 -14.42
CA VAL A 629 -5.64 -5.59 -13.09
C VAL A 629 -4.13 -5.68 -12.87
N SER A 630 -3.56 -4.62 -12.31
CA SER A 630 -2.22 -4.63 -11.73
C SER A 630 -2.31 -4.21 -10.26
N ALA A 631 -1.57 -4.89 -9.39
CA ALA A 631 -1.56 -4.55 -7.98
C ALA A 631 -0.16 -4.62 -7.36
N ARG A 632 0.07 -3.83 -6.33
CA ARG A 632 1.20 -3.92 -5.41
C ARG A 632 0.67 -4.33 -4.05
N ALA A 633 1.22 -5.38 -3.46
CA ALA A 633 0.83 -5.84 -2.12
C ALA A 633 2.06 -5.90 -1.21
N VAL A 634 1.94 -5.42 0.03
CA VAL A 634 2.96 -5.59 1.07
C VAL A 634 2.46 -6.64 2.06
N VAL A 635 3.23 -7.72 2.20
CA VAL A 635 2.82 -8.93 2.93
C VAL A 635 3.81 -9.28 4.02
N LYS A 636 3.34 -9.52 5.24
CA LYS A 636 4.18 -9.97 6.37
C LYS A 636 4.88 -11.28 6.04
N GLN A 637 6.10 -11.41 6.53
CA GLN A 637 6.82 -12.68 6.49
C GLN A 637 6.35 -13.61 7.61
N ALA A 638 6.80 -14.87 7.56
CA ALA A 638 6.59 -15.77 8.69
C ALA A 638 7.25 -15.19 9.96
N PRO A 639 6.69 -15.44 11.15
CA PRO A 639 7.27 -14.96 12.40
C PRO A 639 8.76 -15.31 12.50
N MET A 640 9.59 -14.32 12.80
CA MET A 640 11.04 -14.47 12.86
C MET A 640 11.58 -14.25 14.27
N ALA A 641 12.63 -14.99 14.61
CA ALA A 641 13.37 -14.83 15.85
C ALA A 641 14.87 -14.70 15.55
N PHE A 642 15.50 -13.65 16.05
CA PHE A 642 16.92 -13.40 15.92
C PHE A 642 17.64 -13.85 17.20
N VAL A 643 18.55 -14.82 17.06
CA VAL A 643 19.32 -15.36 18.17
C VAL A 643 20.79 -14.95 18.06
N PHE A 644 21.28 -14.23 19.06
CA PHE A 644 22.65 -13.71 19.09
C PHE A 644 23.57 -14.67 19.85
N THR A 645 24.76 -14.89 19.30
CA THR A 645 25.69 -15.91 19.79
C THR A 645 26.44 -15.43 21.03
N GLY A 646 26.81 -16.38 21.89
CA GLY A 646 27.64 -16.10 23.04
C GLY A 646 29.13 -16.10 22.73
N GLN A 647 29.94 -15.91 23.77
CA GLN A 647 31.38 -16.13 23.69
C GLN A 647 31.73 -17.59 23.33
N GLY A 648 32.81 -17.79 22.58
CA GLY A 648 33.33 -19.11 22.21
C GLY A 648 33.40 -19.39 20.70
N SER A 649 32.77 -18.54 19.88
CA SER A 649 32.77 -18.61 18.40
C SER A 649 33.81 -17.68 17.74
N ALA A 650 34.61 -16.95 18.53
CA ALA A 650 35.57 -15.99 18.00
C ALA A 650 36.61 -16.67 17.10
N ALA A 651 36.87 -16.07 15.94
CA ALA A 651 37.85 -16.56 14.97
C ALA A 651 38.63 -15.40 14.35
N VAL A 652 39.90 -15.66 14.02
CA VAL A 652 40.74 -14.66 13.35
C VAL A 652 40.14 -14.34 11.98
N GLY A 653 39.96 -13.05 11.70
CA GLY A 653 39.37 -12.56 10.46
C GLY A 653 37.83 -12.59 10.41
N MET A 654 37.14 -12.89 11.51
CA MET A 654 35.66 -12.92 11.52
C MET A 654 35.05 -11.60 11.04
N GLY A 655 34.10 -11.69 10.10
CA GLY A 655 33.39 -10.57 9.48
C GLY A 655 34.23 -9.58 8.67
N MET A 656 35.49 -9.90 8.38
CA MET A 656 36.36 -9.00 7.62
C MET A 656 36.03 -9.00 6.12
N ASP A 657 35.38 -10.05 5.62
CA ASP A 657 34.72 -10.09 4.31
C ASP A 657 33.62 -9.04 4.22
N ARG A 658 32.67 -9.04 5.17
CA ARG A 658 31.58 -8.04 5.22
C ARG A 658 32.11 -6.64 5.47
N TYR A 659 33.16 -6.46 6.29
CA TYR A 659 33.83 -5.16 6.45
C TYR A 659 34.35 -4.60 5.12
N GLN A 660 34.82 -5.46 4.20
CA GLN A 660 35.32 -5.03 2.90
C GLN A 660 34.18 -4.70 1.94
N GLU A 661 33.11 -5.48 1.92
CA GLU A 661 32.01 -5.35 0.96
C GLU A 661 30.96 -4.29 1.38
N SER A 662 30.65 -4.22 2.67
CA SER A 662 29.52 -3.45 3.19
C SER A 662 29.98 -2.16 3.88
N SER A 663 29.54 -1.01 3.37
CA SER A 663 29.82 0.30 4.00
C SER A 663 29.22 0.40 5.40
N VAL A 664 28.03 -0.15 5.60
CA VAL A 664 27.31 -0.16 6.89
C VAL A 664 28.09 -0.96 7.93
N ALA A 665 28.46 -2.20 7.62
CA ALA A 665 29.25 -3.03 8.53
C ALA A 665 30.61 -2.37 8.86
N ARG A 666 31.26 -1.78 7.84
CA ARG A 666 32.54 -1.08 8.00
C ARG A 666 32.45 0.11 8.95
N GLU A 667 31.37 0.86 8.88
CA GLU A 667 31.13 2.01 9.74
C GLU A 667 31.01 1.60 11.21
N ILE A 668 30.22 0.56 11.52
CA ILE A 668 30.07 0.03 12.89
C ILE A 668 31.43 -0.40 13.47
N TRP A 669 32.22 -1.15 12.69
CA TRP A 669 33.57 -1.54 13.09
C TRP A 669 34.48 -0.33 13.32
N ASN A 670 34.46 0.66 12.42
CA ASN A 670 35.30 1.85 12.53
C ASN A 670 34.93 2.71 13.74
N ARG A 671 33.65 2.84 14.07
CA ARG A 671 33.17 3.54 15.27
C ARG A 671 33.69 2.86 16.53
N GLY A 672 33.46 1.54 16.66
CA GLY A 672 33.95 0.78 17.81
C GLY A 672 35.48 0.82 17.95
N ASP A 673 36.20 0.65 16.85
CA ASP A 673 37.67 0.68 16.84
C ASP A 673 38.22 2.08 17.20
N THR A 674 37.63 3.14 16.64
CA THR A 674 38.04 4.52 16.94
C THR A 674 37.81 4.86 18.41
N HIS A 675 36.67 4.45 18.96
CA HIS A 675 36.34 4.63 20.37
C HIS A 675 37.35 3.91 21.27
N LEU A 676 37.58 2.60 21.05
CA LEU A 676 38.54 1.82 21.85
C LEU A 676 39.98 2.36 21.76
N ARG A 677 40.41 2.86 20.60
CA ARG A 677 41.72 3.54 20.46
C ARG A 677 41.80 4.85 21.24
N ASN A 678 40.70 5.59 21.32
CA ASN A 678 40.66 6.87 22.01
C ASN A 678 40.50 6.72 23.53
N THR A 679 39.78 5.69 23.97
CA THR A 679 39.44 5.45 25.38
C THR A 679 40.44 4.54 26.07
N PHE A 680 40.85 3.45 25.42
CA PHE A 680 41.70 2.39 25.99
C PHE A 680 43.02 2.16 25.23
N GLY A 681 43.25 2.85 24.11
CA GLY A 681 44.56 2.88 23.45
C GLY A 681 44.92 1.64 22.63
N PHE A 682 43.95 0.79 22.27
CA PHE A 682 44.17 -0.37 21.39
C PHE A 682 43.17 -0.42 20.23
N SER A 683 43.54 -1.13 19.15
CA SER A 683 42.67 -1.36 17.99
C SER A 683 42.03 -2.75 18.05
N ILE A 684 40.70 -2.82 18.10
CA ILE A 684 39.96 -4.08 18.01
C ILE A 684 40.07 -4.69 16.61
N LEU A 685 40.15 -3.87 15.56
CA LEU A 685 40.37 -4.35 14.19
C LEU A 685 41.72 -5.06 14.05
N GLU A 686 42.76 -4.56 14.72
CA GLU A 686 44.04 -5.26 14.74
C GLU A 686 43.96 -6.60 15.48
N MET A 687 43.20 -6.66 16.59
CA MET A 687 42.95 -7.91 17.32
C MET A 687 42.29 -8.96 16.42
N VAL A 688 41.22 -8.59 15.71
CA VAL A 688 40.48 -9.51 14.85
C VAL A 688 41.31 -9.94 13.63
N ARG A 689 42.04 -9.01 13.00
CA ARG A 689 42.79 -9.29 11.75
C ARG A 689 44.08 -10.08 11.97
N LYS A 690 44.82 -9.79 13.04
CA LYS A 690 46.18 -10.32 13.24
C LYS A 690 46.31 -11.23 14.46
N ASN A 691 45.36 -11.19 15.40
CA ASN A 691 45.41 -11.89 16.68
C ASN A 691 46.80 -11.81 17.37
N PRO A 692 47.27 -10.59 17.70
CA PRO A 692 48.59 -10.42 18.31
C PRO A 692 48.65 -11.12 19.67
N LYS A 693 49.82 -11.66 20.04
CA LYS A 693 50.03 -12.32 21.34
C LYS A 693 50.18 -11.33 22.50
N SER A 694 50.59 -10.10 22.20
CA SER A 694 50.71 -9.03 23.18
C SER A 694 50.48 -7.68 22.52
N ILE A 695 49.97 -6.72 23.29
CA ILE A 695 49.83 -5.32 22.91
C ILE A 695 50.26 -4.45 24.09
N THR A 696 51.03 -3.41 23.79
CA THR A 696 51.47 -2.43 24.78
C THR A 696 50.71 -1.13 24.54
N VAL A 697 49.95 -0.70 25.55
CA VAL A 697 49.29 0.60 25.58
C VAL A 697 50.26 1.60 26.17
N HIS A 698 50.59 2.66 25.42
CA HIS A 698 51.49 3.72 25.87
C HIS A 698 50.70 4.92 26.36
N PHE A 699 51.06 5.43 27.54
CA PHE A 699 50.39 6.56 28.20
C PHE A 699 51.09 7.91 27.96
N GLY A 700 51.91 8.01 26.92
CA GLY A 700 52.65 9.20 26.56
C GLY A 700 51.79 10.34 25.99
N GLY A 701 52.14 11.59 26.32
CA GLY A 701 51.49 12.79 25.81
C GLY A 701 50.09 13.05 26.36
N LYS A 702 49.44 14.15 25.93
CA LYS A 702 48.12 14.56 26.45
C LYS A 702 47.04 13.48 26.28
N LYS A 703 47.04 12.76 25.14
CA LYS A 703 46.07 11.69 24.87
C LYS A 703 46.33 10.44 25.73
N GLY A 704 47.59 10.04 25.88
CA GLY A 704 47.97 8.89 26.68
C GLY A 704 47.66 9.06 28.17
N LEU A 705 47.84 10.27 28.71
CA LEU A 705 47.46 10.60 30.09
C LEU A 705 45.96 10.41 30.34
N LYS A 706 45.11 10.81 29.39
CA LYS A 706 43.65 10.60 29.48
C LYS A 706 43.27 9.11 29.43
N ILE A 707 43.93 8.34 28.57
CA ILE A 707 43.74 6.87 28.50
C ILE A 707 44.15 6.22 29.83
N ARG A 708 45.26 6.65 30.43
CA ARG A 708 45.71 6.17 31.75
C ARG A 708 44.69 6.49 32.83
N GLU A 709 44.17 7.71 32.85
CA GLU A 709 43.11 8.11 33.77
C GLU A 709 41.86 7.25 33.62
N ASN A 710 41.45 6.91 32.38
CA ASN A 710 40.34 6.00 32.15
C ASN A 710 40.58 4.62 32.79
N TYR A 711 41.77 4.05 32.64
CA TYR A 711 42.12 2.77 33.28
C TYR A 711 42.16 2.86 34.81
N MET A 712 42.72 3.94 35.37
CA MET A 712 42.77 4.17 36.83
C MET A 712 41.37 4.36 37.44
N ASN A 713 40.42 4.87 36.67
CA ASN A 713 39.03 5.04 37.09
C ASN A 713 38.24 3.74 37.10
N LEU A 714 38.73 2.67 36.45
CA LEU A 714 38.11 1.35 36.54
C LEU A 714 38.34 0.78 37.93
N LYS A 715 37.28 0.66 38.72
CA LYS A 715 37.27 0.11 40.08
C LYS A 715 36.30 -1.07 40.16
N CYS A 716 36.60 -2.01 41.05
CA CYS A 716 35.74 -3.14 41.35
C CYS A 716 35.49 -3.18 42.85
N GLU A 717 34.23 -3.37 43.23
CA GLU A 717 33.84 -3.66 44.61
C GLU A 717 33.90 -5.17 44.82
N ASP A 718 34.57 -5.61 45.88
CA ASP A 718 34.52 -7.00 46.30
C ASP A 718 33.17 -7.27 47.01
N PRO A 719 32.33 -8.18 46.49
CA PRO A 719 30.99 -8.38 47.00
C PRO A 719 30.94 -9.04 48.40
N ALA A 720 32.04 -9.64 48.87
CA ALA A 720 32.10 -10.25 50.19
C ALA A 720 32.56 -9.27 51.27
N THR A 721 33.42 -8.32 50.91
CA THR A 721 34.03 -7.36 51.87
C THR A 721 33.53 -5.94 51.72
N GLY A 722 32.92 -5.59 50.58
CA GLY A 722 32.55 -4.22 50.21
C GLY A 722 33.75 -3.33 49.85
N GLU A 723 34.97 -3.89 49.76
CA GLU A 723 36.18 -3.13 49.49
C GLU A 723 36.25 -2.74 48.01
N VAL A 724 36.39 -1.44 47.72
CA VAL A 724 36.55 -0.93 46.36
C VAL A 724 38.04 -0.82 46.03
N SER A 725 38.50 -1.61 45.07
CA SER A 725 39.90 -1.62 44.63
C SER A 725 40.02 -1.31 43.13
N PRO A 726 41.16 -0.75 42.67
CA PRO A 726 41.42 -0.57 41.25
C PRO A 726 41.35 -1.89 40.49
N LEU A 727 40.75 -1.89 39.29
CA LEU A 727 40.66 -3.08 38.43
C LEU A 727 42.04 -3.47 37.89
N LEU A 728 42.94 -2.50 37.67
CA LEU A 728 44.33 -2.74 37.30
C LEU A 728 45.25 -1.96 38.26
N PRO A 729 45.58 -2.50 39.44
CA PRO A 729 46.44 -1.83 40.41
C PRO A 729 47.87 -1.59 39.90
N GLU A 730 48.27 -2.28 38.84
CA GLU A 730 49.55 -2.10 38.14
C GLU A 730 49.61 -0.80 37.31
N ILE A 731 48.48 -0.11 37.14
CA ILE A 731 48.39 1.18 36.43
C ILE A 731 48.14 2.29 37.45
N ASP A 732 49.15 3.14 37.65
CA ASP A 732 49.13 4.27 38.56
C ASP A 732 49.54 5.60 37.88
N ALA A 733 49.72 6.66 38.66
CA ALA A 733 50.07 7.98 38.17
C ALA A 733 51.47 8.09 37.54
N ASP A 734 52.35 7.12 37.77
CA ASP A 734 53.74 7.10 37.27
C ASP A 734 53.92 6.06 36.14
N THR A 735 52.92 5.22 35.90
CA THR A 735 52.95 4.20 34.84
C THR A 735 52.99 4.86 33.45
N GLU A 736 54.01 4.54 32.65
CA GLU A 736 54.20 5.07 31.28
C GLU A 736 53.60 4.16 30.20
N SER A 737 53.47 2.86 30.46
CA SER A 737 52.84 1.91 29.55
C SER A 737 52.39 0.65 30.28
N TYR A 738 51.44 -0.08 29.70
CA TYR A 738 50.93 -1.35 30.22
C TYR A 738 50.77 -2.36 29.09
N SER A 739 51.17 -3.61 29.30
CA SER A 739 51.11 -4.65 28.26
C SER A 739 50.13 -5.75 28.61
N PHE A 740 49.18 -6.03 27.71
CA PHE A 740 48.35 -7.22 27.77
C PHE A 740 49.04 -8.35 27.01
N SER A 741 48.96 -9.58 27.50
CA SER A 741 49.53 -10.76 26.85
C SER A 741 48.66 -12.01 27.01
N ALA A 742 48.51 -12.79 25.95
CA ALA A 742 47.83 -14.09 25.96
C ALA A 742 48.57 -15.07 25.03
N ALA A 743 48.81 -16.30 25.51
CA ALA A 743 49.64 -17.29 24.79
C ALA A 743 49.04 -17.71 23.44
N GLU A 744 47.72 -17.87 23.39
CA GLU A 744 46.95 -18.26 22.19
C GLU A 744 46.59 -17.05 21.30
N GLY A 745 46.90 -15.84 21.75
CA GLY A 745 46.55 -14.59 21.08
C GLY A 745 45.46 -13.81 21.83
N LEU A 746 45.51 -12.48 21.73
CA LEU A 746 44.63 -11.59 22.47
C LEU A 746 43.17 -11.67 22.04
N LEU A 747 42.86 -12.09 20.81
CA LEU A 747 41.48 -12.26 20.35
C LEU A 747 40.71 -13.31 21.18
N PHE A 748 41.41 -14.30 21.73
CA PHE A 748 40.82 -15.33 22.58
C PHE A 748 40.80 -14.96 24.07
N ALA A 749 41.41 -13.84 24.46
CA ALA A 749 41.28 -13.32 25.81
C ALA A 749 39.92 -12.63 25.98
N THR A 750 39.22 -12.97 27.06
CA THR A 750 37.83 -12.60 27.34
C THR A 750 37.52 -11.12 27.09
N GLN A 751 38.40 -10.23 27.56
CA GLN A 751 38.23 -8.78 27.44
C GLN A 751 38.31 -8.25 26.01
N PHE A 752 38.93 -8.95 25.06
CA PHE A 752 38.99 -8.53 23.65
C PHE A 752 38.05 -9.36 22.77
N SER A 753 37.84 -10.63 23.12
CA SER A 753 36.90 -11.53 22.44
C SER A 753 35.47 -10.99 22.50
N GLN A 754 35.03 -10.51 23.67
CA GLN A 754 33.67 -10.02 23.88
C GLN A 754 33.34 -8.78 23.02
N PRO A 755 34.13 -7.68 23.06
CA PRO A 755 33.91 -6.55 22.16
C PRO A 755 33.94 -6.94 20.67
N ALA A 756 34.84 -7.84 20.27
CA ALA A 756 34.97 -8.24 18.88
C ALA A 756 33.73 -8.99 18.38
N LEU A 757 33.19 -9.92 19.16
CA LEU A 757 31.98 -10.68 18.80
C LEU A 757 30.75 -9.77 18.72
N VAL A 758 30.57 -8.90 19.71
CA VAL A 758 29.42 -7.99 19.75
C VAL A 758 29.46 -6.96 18.62
N LEU A 759 30.65 -6.46 18.24
CA LEU A 759 30.80 -5.61 17.05
C LEU A 759 30.46 -6.35 15.77
N LEU A 760 30.89 -7.60 15.63
CA LEU A 760 30.53 -8.43 14.48
C LEU A 760 29.02 -8.58 14.37
N GLU A 761 28.38 -8.96 15.47
CA GLU A 761 26.93 -9.19 15.52
C GLU A 761 26.15 -7.92 15.22
N LYS A 762 26.52 -6.76 15.81
CA LYS A 762 25.88 -5.49 15.49
C LYS A 762 26.15 -5.06 14.05
N ALA A 763 27.35 -5.30 13.52
CA ALA A 763 27.67 -4.94 12.12
C ALA A 763 26.84 -5.77 11.13
N MET A 764 26.69 -7.08 11.37
CA MET A 764 25.84 -7.95 10.56
C MET A 764 24.36 -7.58 10.71
N PHE A 765 23.91 -7.28 11.93
CA PHE A 765 22.54 -6.85 12.18
C PHE A 765 22.22 -5.55 11.44
N SER A 766 23.06 -4.52 11.56
CA SER A 766 22.85 -3.25 10.87
C SER A 766 22.88 -3.38 9.35
N GLU A 767 23.60 -4.37 8.82
CA GLU A 767 23.52 -4.70 7.39
C GLU A 767 22.17 -5.32 7.01
N ILE A 768 21.64 -6.23 7.82
CA ILE A 768 20.31 -6.83 7.61
C ILE A 768 19.20 -5.77 7.75
N GLU A 769 19.36 -4.85 8.70
CA GLU A 769 18.48 -3.69 8.93
C GLU A 769 18.49 -2.73 7.74
N ALA A 770 19.68 -2.37 7.24
CA ALA A 770 19.82 -1.54 6.04
C ALA A 770 19.25 -2.21 4.79
N ALA A 771 19.25 -3.54 4.74
CA ALA A 771 18.60 -4.34 3.69
C ALA A 771 17.08 -4.52 3.90
N GLN A 772 16.48 -3.88 4.93
CA GLN A 772 15.05 -3.90 5.20
C GLN A 772 14.50 -5.31 5.42
N LEU A 773 15.30 -6.21 6.03
CA LEU A 773 14.96 -7.62 6.23
C LEU A 773 14.31 -7.92 7.59
N ILE A 774 14.24 -6.94 8.49
CA ILE A 774 13.83 -7.12 9.88
C ILE A 774 12.36 -6.73 10.04
N PRO A 775 11.46 -7.67 10.38
CA PRO A 775 10.07 -7.37 10.67
C PRO A 775 9.90 -6.64 11.99
N ASP A 776 8.91 -5.75 12.04
CA ASP A 776 8.54 -5.00 13.24
C ASP A 776 8.13 -5.89 14.43
N ASP A 777 7.65 -7.11 14.15
CA ASP A 777 7.19 -8.10 15.15
C ASP A 777 8.22 -9.21 15.40
N ALA A 778 9.47 -9.02 14.99
CA ALA A 778 10.53 -9.98 15.22
C ALA A 778 10.87 -10.12 16.72
N TYR A 779 11.01 -11.36 17.15
CA TYR A 779 11.54 -11.67 18.48
C TYR A 779 13.07 -11.65 18.45
N PHE A 780 13.68 -11.34 19.58
CA PHE A 780 15.13 -11.50 19.73
C PHE A 780 15.49 -12.13 21.07
N ALA A 781 16.60 -12.86 21.09
CA ALA A 781 17.20 -13.39 22.30
C ALA A 781 18.72 -13.48 22.11
N GLY A 782 19.47 -13.36 23.20
CA GLY A 782 20.93 -13.45 23.15
C GLY A 782 21.46 -14.40 24.21
N HIS A 783 22.39 -15.27 23.83
CA HIS A 783 22.98 -16.21 24.77
C HIS A 783 24.18 -15.58 25.50
N SER A 784 24.00 -15.23 26.78
CA SER A 784 25.04 -14.62 27.64
C SER A 784 25.58 -13.31 27.06
N LEU A 785 26.69 -13.35 26.31
CA LEU A 785 27.24 -12.16 25.65
C LEU A 785 26.29 -11.61 24.58
N GLY A 786 25.60 -12.49 23.86
CA GLY A 786 24.68 -12.10 22.79
C GLY A 786 23.51 -11.25 23.27
N GLU A 787 23.19 -11.24 24.58
CA GLU A 787 22.13 -10.41 25.14
C GLU A 787 22.43 -8.92 24.89
N TYR A 788 23.68 -8.51 25.06
CA TYR A 788 24.12 -7.14 24.78
C TYR A 788 24.01 -6.80 23.29
N ALA A 789 24.37 -7.75 22.42
CA ALA A 789 24.25 -7.59 20.98
C ALA A 789 22.78 -7.47 20.53
N GLY A 790 21.88 -8.27 21.12
CA GLY A 790 20.44 -8.18 20.88
C GLY A 790 19.85 -6.85 21.33
N LEU A 791 20.20 -6.37 22.53
CA LEU A 791 19.71 -5.09 23.07
C LEU A 791 20.14 -3.87 22.25
N ILE A 792 21.40 -3.80 21.80
CA ILE A 792 21.83 -2.70 20.90
C ILE A 792 21.20 -2.82 19.50
N SER A 793 20.89 -4.04 19.08
CA SER A 793 20.35 -4.29 17.75
C SER A 793 18.88 -3.92 17.67
N PHE A 794 18.05 -4.44 18.58
CA PHE A 794 16.60 -4.26 18.53
C PHE A 794 16.05 -3.11 19.38
N ALA A 795 16.65 -2.83 20.54
CA ALA A 795 16.09 -1.86 21.48
C ALA A 795 16.78 -0.48 21.41
N GLY A 796 17.85 -0.34 20.63
CA GLY A 796 18.63 0.91 20.57
C GLY A 796 19.16 1.38 21.94
N ALA A 797 19.20 0.49 22.94
CA ALA A 797 19.35 0.87 24.35
C ALA A 797 20.72 1.47 24.70
N LEU A 798 21.73 1.22 23.86
CA LEU A 798 23.11 1.67 24.03
C LEU A 798 23.69 2.12 22.69
N SER A 799 24.55 3.15 22.71
CA SER A 799 25.38 3.47 21.54
C SER A 799 26.48 2.42 21.35
N VAL A 800 27.05 2.35 20.14
CA VAL A 800 28.19 1.46 19.86
C VAL A 800 29.34 1.73 20.82
N GLU A 801 29.60 3.00 21.12
CA GLU A 801 30.65 3.47 22.02
C GLU A 801 30.40 2.99 23.47
N ALA A 802 29.20 3.22 24.00
CA ALA A 802 28.84 2.79 25.35
C ALA A 802 28.88 1.26 25.49
N LEU A 803 28.44 0.54 24.45
CA LEU A 803 28.49 -0.91 24.41
C LEU A 803 29.94 -1.42 24.47
N MET A 804 30.87 -0.80 23.73
CA MET A 804 32.28 -1.19 23.75
C MET A 804 32.90 -1.05 25.14
N ASP A 805 32.59 0.05 25.84
CA ASP A 805 33.05 0.24 27.22
C ASP A 805 32.49 -0.84 28.14
N LEU A 806 31.18 -1.11 28.03
CA LEU A 806 30.48 -2.09 28.87
C LEU A 806 31.01 -3.52 28.68
N VAL A 807 31.14 -3.99 27.44
CA VAL A 807 31.57 -5.38 27.16
C VAL A 807 33.07 -5.57 27.38
N PHE A 808 33.89 -4.54 27.15
CA PHE A 808 35.30 -4.57 27.55
C PHE A 808 35.44 -4.67 29.06
N LEU A 809 34.71 -3.83 29.81
CA LEU A 809 34.69 -3.85 31.26
C LEU A 809 34.16 -5.19 31.81
N ARG A 810 33.07 -5.72 31.24
CA ARG A 810 32.53 -7.05 31.59
C ARG A 810 33.61 -8.13 31.46
N GLY A 811 34.32 -8.17 30.33
CA GLY A 811 35.37 -9.15 30.12
C GLY A 811 36.55 -8.99 31.10
N MET A 812 36.93 -7.75 31.42
CA MET A 812 37.97 -7.46 32.42
C MET A 812 37.56 -7.89 33.84
N ILE A 813 36.32 -7.59 34.25
CA ILE A 813 35.78 -7.99 35.55
C ILE A 813 35.73 -9.52 35.65
N MET A 814 35.20 -10.21 34.62
CA MET A 814 35.17 -11.68 34.60
C MET A 814 36.57 -12.29 34.70
N GLN A 815 37.56 -11.68 34.07
CA GLN A 815 38.94 -12.17 34.11
C GLN A 815 39.56 -12.03 35.50
N LYS A 816 39.23 -10.95 36.24
CA LYS A 816 39.77 -10.63 37.57
C LYS A 816 38.97 -11.21 38.74
N ALA A 817 37.69 -11.49 38.56
CA ALA A 817 36.80 -12.00 39.61
C ALA A 817 37.28 -13.32 40.23
N VAL A 818 38.14 -14.06 39.51
CA VAL A 818 38.70 -15.31 40.00
C VAL A 818 40.18 -15.15 40.31
N LYS A 819 40.60 -15.60 41.50
CA LYS A 819 42.02 -15.65 41.89
C LYS A 819 42.79 -16.56 40.95
N ARG A 820 43.96 -16.10 40.54
CA ARG A 820 44.85 -16.81 39.60
C ARG A 820 46.23 -17.00 40.21
N ASP A 821 46.90 -18.07 39.84
CA ASP A 821 48.29 -18.32 40.19
C ASP A 821 49.26 -17.46 39.35
N ALA A 822 50.56 -17.56 39.64
CA ALA A 822 51.61 -16.83 38.91
C ALA A 822 51.69 -17.15 37.40
N GLN A 823 51.01 -18.21 36.94
CA GLN A 823 50.90 -18.59 35.53
C GLN A 823 49.52 -18.23 34.93
N GLY A 824 48.69 -17.49 35.67
CA GLY A 824 47.37 -17.02 35.21
C GLY A 824 46.27 -18.10 35.26
N ARG A 825 46.52 -19.27 35.86
CA ARG A 825 45.56 -20.37 35.96
C ARG A 825 44.66 -20.20 37.17
N SER A 826 43.45 -20.77 37.09
CA SER A 826 42.47 -20.74 38.16
C SER A 826 42.11 -22.17 38.60
N ASP A 827 41.72 -22.32 39.86
CA ASP A 827 41.08 -23.53 40.39
C ASP A 827 39.61 -23.69 39.94
N TYR A 828 39.07 -22.77 39.15
CA TYR A 828 37.73 -22.85 38.58
C TYR A 828 37.75 -23.14 37.08
N GLY A 829 36.68 -23.76 36.61
CA GLY A 829 36.49 -24.12 35.20
C GLY A 829 35.02 -24.29 34.83
N MET A 830 34.80 -24.76 33.61
CA MET A 830 33.47 -25.10 33.09
C MET A 830 33.57 -26.36 32.22
N VAL A 831 32.56 -27.23 32.26
CA VAL A 831 32.47 -28.43 31.42
C VAL A 831 31.08 -28.53 30.78
N ALA A 832 31.03 -28.96 29.52
CA ALA A 832 29.77 -29.15 28.80
C ALA A 832 29.28 -30.58 29.01
N THR A 833 28.12 -30.74 29.64
CA THR A 833 27.59 -32.04 30.01
C THR A 833 26.46 -32.50 29.08
N ASN A 834 26.43 -33.81 28.82
CA ASN A 834 25.41 -34.45 28.00
C ASN A 834 24.82 -35.67 28.71
N PRO A 835 23.69 -35.52 29.42
CA PRO A 835 23.02 -36.60 30.16
C PRO A 835 22.75 -37.85 29.31
N THR A 836 22.32 -37.69 28.05
CA THR A 836 22.00 -38.82 27.17
C THR A 836 23.20 -39.74 26.87
N ARG A 837 24.44 -39.27 27.05
CA ARG A 837 25.64 -40.12 26.89
C ARG A 837 25.87 -41.08 28.06
N VAL A 838 25.24 -40.85 29.20
CA VAL A 838 25.27 -41.76 30.36
C VAL A 838 24.41 -42.99 30.08
N GLY A 839 23.20 -42.80 29.55
CA GLY A 839 22.30 -43.86 29.10
C GLY A 839 20.85 -43.39 29.03
N HIS A 840 19.96 -44.17 28.39
CA HIS A 840 18.53 -43.84 28.27
C HIS A 840 17.80 -43.75 29.62
N HIS A 841 18.34 -44.36 30.67
CA HIS A 841 17.79 -44.36 32.03
C HIS A 841 18.16 -43.10 32.83
N PHE A 842 19.04 -42.24 32.30
CA PHE A 842 19.59 -41.09 33.02
C PHE A 842 18.99 -39.78 32.50
N THR A 843 18.38 -39.00 33.40
CA THR A 843 17.66 -37.77 33.05
C THR A 843 18.40 -36.51 33.54
N GLU A 844 17.99 -35.34 33.03
CA GLU A 844 18.48 -34.04 33.48
C GLU A 844 18.24 -33.82 34.98
N GLU A 845 17.12 -34.28 35.54
CA GLU A 845 16.83 -34.14 36.97
C GLU A 845 17.80 -34.95 37.83
N ALA A 846 18.21 -36.14 37.36
CA ALA A 846 19.25 -36.93 38.01
C ALA A 846 20.60 -36.19 37.96
N MET A 847 20.93 -35.56 36.84
CA MET A 847 22.13 -34.72 36.71
C MET A 847 22.10 -33.54 37.69
N TYR A 848 20.98 -32.82 37.80
CA TYR A 848 20.85 -31.69 38.73
C TYR A 848 21.08 -32.14 40.17
N LYS A 849 20.46 -33.25 40.59
CA LYS A 849 20.70 -33.82 41.93
C LYS A 849 22.16 -34.19 42.19
N ILE A 850 22.87 -34.68 41.17
CA ILE A 850 24.29 -35.00 41.29
C ILE A 850 25.12 -33.73 41.45
N VAL A 851 24.84 -32.68 40.67
CA VAL A 851 25.52 -31.38 40.78
C VAL A 851 25.30 -30.79 42.18
N ASP A 852 24.04 -30.72 42.63
CA ASP A 852 23.67 -30.21 43.96
C ASP A 852 24.30 -31.05 45.09
N GLY A 853 24.31 -32.38 44.93
CA GLY A 853 24.92 -33.29 45.89
C GLY A 853 26.44 -33.13 45.99
N ILE A 854 27.14 -32.90 44.87
CA ILE A 854 28.59 -32.63 44.88
C ILE A 854 28.89 -31.31 45.57
N GLU A 855 28.14 -30.25 45.27
CA GLU A 855 28.28 -28.95 45.94
C GLU A 855 28.05 -29.08 47.46
N ALA A 856 26.99 -29.78 47.88
CA ALA A 856 26.66 -30.00 49.27
C ALA A 856 27.74 -30.78 50.05
N VAL A 857 28.31 -31.84 49.46
CA VAL A 857 29.32 -32.69 50.11
C VAL A 857 30.71 -32.02 50.13
N SER A 858 31.04 -31.27 49.09
CA SER A 858 32.34 -30.60 48.99
C SER A 858 32.40 -29.25 49.72
N SER A 859 31.25 -28.62 49.95
CA SER A 859 31.11 -27.23 50.40
C SER A 859 31.82 -26.23 49.47
N LYS A 860 31.87 -26.55 48.17
CA LYS A 860 32.57 -25.79 47.13
C LYS A 860 31.66 -25.64 45.91
N LEU A 861 31.81 -24.52 45.21
CA LEU A 861 30.94 -24.13 44.10
C LEU A 861 30.89 -25.20 42.99
N LEU A 862 29.69 -25.63 42.61
CA LEU A 862 29.42 -26.37 41.39
C LEU A 862 27.96 -26.17 40.97
N GLN A 863 27.73 -25.52 39.84
CA GLN A 863 26.37 -25.16 39.40
C GLN A 863 26.21 -25.30 37.89
N VAL A 864 24.99 -25.64 37.47
CA VAL A 864 24.60 -25.57 36.06
C VAL A 864 24.37 -24.11 35.69
N VAL A 865 25.14 -23.60 34.74
CA VAL A 865 25.11 -22.18 34.34
C VAL A 865 24.58 -21.95 32.92
N ASN A 866 24.51 -22.99 32.09
CA ASN A 866 23.86 -22.92 30.79
C ASN A 866 22.89 -24.10 30.60
N PHE A 867 21.63 -23.77 30.36
CA PHE A 867 20.56 -24.72 30.04
C PHE A 867 20.27 -24.64 28.52
N ASN A 868 21.10 -25.31 27.71
CA ASN A 868 21.10 -25.10 26.25
C ASN A 868 20.07 -25.96 25.53
N ILE A 869 20.14 -27.28 25.71
CA ILE A 869 19.26 -28.22 25.03
C ILE A 869 18.79 -29.26 26.04
N GLN A 870 17.48 -29.34 26.22
CA GLN A 870 16.86 -30.27 27.15
C GLN A 870 17.36 -31.70 26.93
N GLN A 871 17.77 -32.36 28.02
CA GLN A 871 18.38 -33.70 28.10
C GLN A 871 19.70 -33.89 27.35
N ARG A 872 20.22 -32.90 26.61
CA ARG A 872 21.37 -33.09 25.70
C ARG A 872 22.57 -32.21 25.98
N GLN A 873 22.35 -30.94 26.35
CA GLN A 873 23.45 -30.01 26.47
C GLN A 873 23.22 -29.04 27.61
N TYR A 874 24.09 -29.15 28.60
CA TYR A 874 24.20 -28.21 29.71
C TYR A 874 25.65 -27.81 29.87
N VAL A 875 25.91 -26.72 30.58
CA VAL A 875 27.28 -26.37 30.98
C VAL A 875 27.29 -26.17 32.49
N VAL A 876 28.21 -26.86 33.15
CA VAL A 876 28.40 -26.81 34.59
C VAL A 876 29.69 -26.05 34.88
N ALA A 877 29.62 -25.06 35.75
CA ALA A 877 30.75 -24.25 36.20
C ALA A 877 31.01 -24.48 37.69
N GLY A 878 32.28 -24.47 38.10
CA GLY A 878 32.62 -24.69 39.49
C GLY A 878 34.11 -24.89 39.73
N GLU A 879 34.47 -25.36 40.92
CA GLU A 879 35.85 -25.74 41.23
C GLU A 879 36.26 -26.96 40.38
N ASN A 880 37.50 -26.96 39.89
CA ASN A 880 38.06 -28.02 39.06
C ASN A 880 37.95 -29.41 39.72
N VAL A 881 38.09 -29.52 41.04
CA VAL A 881 37.89 -30.79 41.76
C VAL A 881 36.45 -31.29 41.63
N ASN A 882 35.48 -30.39 41.77
CA ASN A 882 34.06 -30.72 41.67
C ASN A 882 33.65 -31.05 40.23
N LEU A 883 34.24 -30.38 39.24
CA LEU A 883 34.04 -30.69 37.81
C LEU A 883 34.60 -32.06 37.43
N GLU A 884 35.78 -32.41 37.94
CA GLU A 884 36.34 -33.77 37.80
C GLU A 884 35.46 -34.81 38.52
N THR A 885 34.97 -34.48 39.72
CA THR A 885 34.04 -35.33 40.48
C THR A 885 32.77 -35.60 39.67
N LEU A 886 32.22 -34.58 39.01
CA LEU A 886 31.06 -34.73 38.13
C LEU A 886 31.36 -35.65 36.94
N SER A 887 32.52 -35.48 36.28
CA SER A 887 32.96 -36.34 35.16
C SER A 887 33.07 -37.82 35.57
N LEU A 888 33.64 -38.08 36.74
CA LEU A 888 33.76 -39.43 37.31
C LEU A 888 32.40 -40.01 37.70
N ALA A 889 31.56 -39.22 38.38
CA ALA A 889 30.23 -39.63 38.81
C ALA A 889 29.35 -40.02 37.61
N LEU A 890 29.29 -39.17 36.58
CA LEU A 890 28.51 -39.45 35.36
C LEU A 890 29.03 -40.69 34.62
N SER A 891 30.34 -40.95 34.66
CA SER A 891 30.92 -42.18 34.11
C SER A 891 30.52 -43.42 34.92
N ALA A 892 30.45 -43.32 36.24
CA ALA A 892 30.00 -44.40 37.13
C ALA A 892 28.50 -44.74 36.94
N PHE A 893 27.64 -43.74 36.76
CA PHE A 893 26.19 -43.96 36.53
C PHE A 893 25.86 -44.70 35.24
N LYS A 894 26.78 -44.72 34.27
CA LYS A 894 26.65 -45.61 33.09
C LYS A 894 26.64 -47.09 33.50
N THR A 895 27.41 -47.44 34.52
CA THR A 895 27.53 -48.82 35.02
C THR A 895 26.52 -49.17 36.10
N VAL A 896 26.24 -48.26 37.04
CA VAL A 896 25.36 -48.51 38.20
C VAL A 896 23.89 -48.64 37.80
N LYS A 897 23.44 -47.97 36.72
CA LYS A 897 22.07 -48.02 36.15
C LYS A 897 20.92 -47.75 37.14
N SER A 898 21.21 -47.34 38.37
CA SER A 898 20.28 -46.91 39.41
C SER A 898 20.56 -45.45 39.77
N THR A 899 19.51 -44.67 39.99
CA THR A 899 19.57 -43.26 40.44
C THR A 899 18.86 -43.09 41.79
N ALA A 900 18.81 -44.16 42.61
CA ALA A 900 18.30 -44.08 43.96
C ALA A 900 19.17 -43.14 44.82
N PRO A 901 18.60 -42.44 45.82
CA PRO A 901 19.36 -41.46 46.62
C PRO A 901 20.63 -42.02 47.27
N GLU A 902 20.56 -43.25 47.81
CA GLU A 902 21.69 -43.93 48.45
C GLU A 902 22.84 -44.23 47.45
N ASP A 903 22.48 -44.62 46.22
CA ASP A 903 23.45 -44.85 45.14
C ASP A 903 24.11 -43.53 44.71
N VAL A 904 23.33 -42.44 44.70
CA VAL A 904 23.83 -41.11 44.33
C VAL A 904 24.83 -40.59 45.34
N GLU A 905 24.51 -40.64 46.62
CA GLU A 905 25.43 -40.21 47.70
C GLU A 905 26.73 -41.03 47.69
N LYS A 906 26.62 -42.35 47.51
CA LYS A 906 27.79 -43.24 47.45
C LYS A 906 28.70 -42.91 46.27
N VAL A 907 28.13 -42.78 45.06
CA VAL A 907 28.90 -42.46 43.84
C VAL A 907 29.57 -41.09 43.96
N ILE A 908 28.89 -40.10 44.55
CA ILE A 908 29.47 -38.77 44.80
C ILE A 908 30.65 -38.86 45.75
N ALA A 909 30.51 -39.55 46.89
CA ALA A 909 31.58 -39.68 47.88
C ALA A 909 32.82 -40.40 47.31
N GLU A 910 32.63 -41.50 46.59
CA GLU A 910 33.71 -42.24 45.94
C GLU A 910 34.40 -41.40 44.85
N SER A 911 33.62 -40.73 44.00
CA SER A 911 34.15 -39.87 42.92
C SER A 911 34.92 -38.66 43.46
N LEU A 912 34.44 -38.06 44.56
CA LEU A 912 35.08 -36.92 45.19
C LEU A 912 36.42 -37.32 45.83
N ALA A 913 36.48 -38.49 46.49
CA ALA A 913 37.73 -39.02 47.03
C ALA A 913 38.76 -39.28 45.92
N GLN A 914 38.32 -39.82 44.78
CA GLN A 914 39.19 -40.03 43.61
C GLN A 914 39.70 -38.71 43.01
N ALA A 915 38.83 -37.72 42.84
CA ALA A 915 39.20 -36.41 42.31
C ALA A 915 40.21 -35.68 43.23
N ARG A 916 40.00 -35.73 44.55
CA ARG A 916 40.94 -35.17 45.54
C ARG A 916 42.30 -35.86 45.51
N ALA A 917 42.33 -37.20 45.51
CA ALA A 917 43.57 -37.96 45.40
C ALA A 917 44.34 -37.65 44.10
N ARG A 918 43.63 -37.41 43.00
CA ARG A 918 44.25 -36.97 41.73
C ARG A 918 44.85 -35.57 41.85
N LYS A 919 44.16 -34.61 42.49
CA LYS A 919 44.68 -33.26 42.73
C LYS A 919 45.94 -33.30 43.61
N GLU A 920 45.91 -34.03 44.73
CA GLU A 920 47.08 -34.21 45.60
C GLU A 920 48.29 -34.81 44.86
N LYS A 921 48.07 -35.81 44.00
CA LYS A 921 49.14 -36.40 43.18
C LYS A 921 49.72 -35.42 42.16
N CYS A 922 48.89 -34.57 41.55
CA CYS A 922 49.34 -33.51 40.65
C CYS A 922 50.20 -32.48 41.41
N GLU A 923 49.75 -32.05 42.59
CA GLU A 923 50.48 -31.12 43.46
C GLU A 923 51.84 -31.68 43.91
N GLN A 924 51.88 -32.94 44.37
CA GLN A 924 53.13 -33.62 44.77
C GLN A 924 54.12 -33.80 43.61
N SER A 925 53.64 -33.91 42.37
CA SER A 925 54.47 -34.08 41.18
C SER A 925 54.81 -32.77 40.46
N GLY A 926 54.36 -31.63 41.00
CA GLY A 926 54.56 -30.31 40.38
C GLY A 926 53.85 -30.14 39.03
N ARG A 927 52.85 -30.99 38.72
CA ARG A 927 52.08 -30.91 37.46
C ARG A 927 50.76 -30.16 37.68
N PRO A 928 50.30 -29.36 36.72
CA PRO A 928 49.01 -28.69 36.84
C PRO A 928 47.85 -29.70 36.86
N PHE A 929 46.86 -29.45 37.71
CA PHE A 929 45.60 -30.18 37.69
C PHE A 929 44.75 -29.71 36.50
N THR A 930 44.65 -30.54 35.47
CA THR A 930 43.87 -30.24 34.25
C THR A 930 42.68 -31.20 34.12
N LEU A 931 41.50 -30.64 33.84
CA LEU A 931 40.30 -31.42 33.54
C LEU A 931 40.51 -32.27 32.29
N ALA A 932 40.05 -33.52 32.32
CA ALA A 932 40.08 -34.42 31.18
C ALA A 932 38.65 -34.68 30.68
N ARG A 933 38.51 -34.91 29.37
CA ARG A 933 37.21 -35.26 28.77
C ARG A 933 36.68 -36.55 29.39
N GLY A 934 35.46 -36.48 29.90
CA GLY A 934 34.73 -37.61 30.45
C GLY A 934 33.85 -38.30 29.41
N LEU A 935 33.11 -39.32 29.86
CA LEU A 935 32.10 -39.98 29.03
C LEU A 935 31.02 -38.98 28.54
N ALA A 936 30.57 -38.13 29.47
CA ALA A 936 29.42 -37.26 29.33
C ALA A 936 29.73 -35.79 29.67
N THR A 937 31.01 -35.42 29.76
CA THR A 937 31.51 -34.08 30.17
C THR A 937 32.73 -33.64 29.36
#